data_AF-A0A2A4K0M7-F1
#
_entry.id   AF-A0A2A4K0M7-F1
#
_cell.length_a   1.000
_cell.length_b   1.000
_cell.length_c   1.000
_cell.angle_alpha   90.00
_cell.angle_beta   90.00
_cell.angle_gamma   90.00
#
_symmetry.space_group_name_H-M   'P 1'
#
loop_
_entity.id
_entity.type
_entity.pdbx_description
1 polymer ?
#
loop_
_entity_poly.entity_id
_entity_poly.type
_entity_poly.pdbx_seq_one_letter_code
_entity_poly.pdbx_strand_id
1 'polypeptide(L)'
;MSLRLADQDPKHFAIKVTFFDQLLVHAIIKSIGAKDEESTNSIANGTLSYDPSDYEKMCLYADCPLVVHIQPLRNIDTSKSSAAQLEQSILNPPKTRNISCCNVDILSIFLGMEDKQKMCIKKRMEPIVEPSMMHRKSWDTLPLLTMELTAERHSLNITHHKALRDANWMKVTLVACYNMFVPFEKDFVYTAASKLPSHGENPPGVVTYSSGYREPRRFNCVNFYPKWESLRSTGESFTQSDQKLQCSLQDVHNEDNIDLSYYLKRILPYHTSVWASFHRTLMLRESADAWLWNHLRNYKWPVEVHIYGESGGYSFMAFLNLFQLLFPGEQTIRLAVPLQWVNPTLMMKECGCDLLLTPNEKPPSVMVERAPPSPVAAIPRASKSSRAVTDSTVGTSVTTTIGQTRATGADENDAFIIVEVRLGRPLKGVVKPPRVIKDELSAMLQEMEKESPKSRFCTGRGQLEEDWHKTVRTAVNSLRKVPYYGATEFCTFNRQLSETRTRVELTTSFWQDAAIFINNSFVVQQYLHSDEVFEELVMMAQACLMKSACGMLLGPAYGQEVDTAVKAARHARQMQDTVHSMELYLKLVVDKPRNADYWRELSTCLKDFDRDWANVCLNKSVVLNPRHPLTLLSKGAMLFEENPLAAEPFFIALLAFNPVWTTVWTITSVYFYKREMYHVADTIMKFAEKVRGERCPEEARFRRSWEHELGDWWDSTPLLPGMCAYYDAADLLLRLRAIPLAEVCMARVLSVYGETAPYYHLIALCCRLRGNFKEAICHLNIAFSKFGEINYLRTLEAECQHRLGNINKAIESFAKAGCCNGSFSILMSLACGDNQRARTILVDLVRRQTSAYAWTALAEDWMKGLVGISEKDIKDSINMTMQQLTAKSCAIASAIQALKVDRRAGKAWAILGRVVNPSARRLYCLQMANMCGWEVSDKEVDTATLPSKYSLCFGVATALRECRCDMCENTRV
;
A
#
# COMPACT_ATOMS: atom_id res chain seq x y z
N MET A 1 17.60 4.92 43.23
CA MET A 1 18.06 6.33 43.39
C MET A 1 17.00 7.16 44.12
N SER A 2 17.32 7.96 45.14
CA SER A 2 16.39 8.96 45.67
C SER A 2 16.71 10.31 44.99
N LEU A 3 15.73 10.96 44.35
CA LEU A 3 15.91 12.36 43.99
C LEU A 3 15.90 13.18 45.29
N ARG A 4 16.72 14.23 45.32
CA ARG A 4 16.68 15.25 46.36
C ARG A 4 15.29 15.91 46.28
N LEU A 5 14.46 15.77 47.33
CA LEU A 5 13.32 16.68 47.52
C LEU A 5 13.90 18.09 47.70
N ALA A 6 13.13 19.14 47.39
CA ALA A 6 13.63 20.52 47.49
C ALA A 6 14.28 20.84 48.86
N ASP A 7 13.89 20.10 49.91
CA ASP A 7 14.33 20.26 51.29
C ASP A 7 15.43 19.27 51.74
N GLN A 8 15.95 18.41 50.85
CA GLN A 8 17.07 17.50 51.16
C GLN A 8 18.41 18.19 50.93
N ASP A 9 19.49 17.76 51.59
CA ASP A 9 20.84 18.28 51.34
C ASP A 9 21.44 17.81 50.00
N PRO A 10 22.34 18.60 49.37
CA PRO A 10 23.06 18.20 48.16
C PRO A 10 23.85 16.90 48.39
N LYS A 11 23.62 15.88 47.56
CA LYS A 11 24.34 14.61 47.63
C LYS A 11 25.57 14.66 46.74
N HIS A 12 26.66 14.05 47.18
CA HIS A 12 27.87 13.96 46.40
C HIS A 12 27.88 12.69 45.54
N PHE A 13 28.37 12.82 44.32
CA PHE A 13 28.52 11.76 43.33
C PHE A 13 29.95 11.75 42.80
N ALA A 14 30.49 10.56 42.52
CA ALA A 14 31.71 10.42 41.73
C ALA A 14 31.32 10.27 40.26
N ILE A 15 31.87 11.12 39.39
CA ILE A 15 31.76 11.02 37.93
C ILE A 15 33.06 10.47 37.36
N LYS A 16 32.94 9.50 36.45
CA LYS A 16 34.05 8.89 35.71
C LYS A 16 33.74 8.99 34.22
N VAL A 17 34.60 9.63 33.44
CA VAL A 17 34.48 9.71 31.98
C VAL A 17 35.65 8.96 31.38
N THR A 18 35.35 7.95 30.57
CA THR A 18 36.32 7.10 29.89
C THR A 18 36.08 7.11 28.39
N PHE A 19 37.16 7.15 27.62
CA PHE A 19 37.11 6.94 26.17
C PHE A 19 38.16 5.91 25.81
N PHE A 20 37.74 4.85 25.11
CA PHE A 20 38.62 3.70 24.89
C PHE A 20 39.14 3.19 26.25
N ASP A 21 40.45 2.98 26.38
CA ASP A 21 41.10 2.56 27.64
C ASP A 21 41.54 3.74 28.54
N GLN A 22 41.22 4.98 28.17
CA GLN A 22 41.73 6.17 28.87
C GLN A 22 40.68 6.80 29.78
N LEU A 23 41.08 7.06 31.03
CA LEU A 23 40.31 7.84 32.01
C LEU A 23 40.55 9.34 31.79
N LEU A 24 39.53 10.04 31.30
CA LEU A 24 39.61 11.47 30.96
C LEU A 24 39.23 12.37 32.13
N VAL A 25 38.18 12.00 32.87
CA VAL A 25 37.69 12.77 34.02
C VAL A 25 37.40 11.83 35.17
N HIS A 26 37.90 12.16 36.36
CA HIS A 26 37.48 11.58 37.62
C HIS A 26 37.29 12.69 38.64
N ALA A 27 36.05 12.98 39.02
CA ALA A 27 35.73 14.09 39.90
C ALA A 27 34.59 13.76 40.88
N ILE A 28 34.56 14.47 42.00
CA ILE A 28 33.44 14.44 42.94
C ILE A 28 32.58 15.68 42.70
N ILE A 29 31.32 15.44 42.31
CA ILE A 29 30.35 16.47 41.98
C ILE A 29 29.20 16.49 42.99
N LYS A 30 28.60 17.67 43.19
CA LYS A 30 27.41 17.84 44.06
C LYS A 30 26.15 17.84 43.20
N SER A 31 25.07 17.22 43.67
CA SER A 31 23.78 17.26 42.97
C SER A 31 23.16 18.65 43.03
N ILE A 32 22.78 19.18 41.87
CA ILE A 32 22.07 20.44 41.69
C ILE A 32 20.57 20.14 41.63
N GLY A 33 19.77 20.78 42.48
CA GLY A 33 18.31 20.67 42.50
C GLY A 33 17.63 21.65 41.55
N ALA A 34 16.35 21.46 41.25
CA ALA A 34 15.59 22.32 40.32
C ALA A 34 15.44 23.79 40.76
N LYS A 35 15.79 24.13 42.01
CA LYS A 35 15.77 25.49 42.57
C LYS A 35 17.16 26.09 42.74
N ASP A 36 18.22 25.31 42.51
CA ASP A 36 19.60 25.79 42.62
C ASP A 36 19.97 26.46 41.28
N GLU A 37 20.54 27.67 41.31
CA GLU A 37 20.98 28.36 40.08
C GLU A 37 22.05 27.50 39.37
N GLU A 38 21.87 27.25 38.07
CA GLU A 38 22.90 26.61 37.23
C GLU A 38 24.13 27.53 37.20
N SER A 39 25.20 27.15 37.91
CA SER A 39 26.48 27.84 37.79
C SER A 39 26.98 27.72 36.35
N THR A 40 27.30 28.83 35.70
CA THR A 40 27.86 28.88 34.34
C THR A 40 29.28 28.30 34.23
N ASN A 41 29.89 27.89 35.35
CA ASN A 41 31.24 27.33 35.42
C ASN A 41 31.23 25.80 35.23
N SER A 42 32.25 25.28 34.56
CA SER A 42 32.46 23.85 34.33
C SER A 42 32.65 23.08 35.63
N ILE A 43 31.85 22.04 35.87
CA ILE A 43 31.86 21.24 37.11
C ILE A 43 33.08 20.30 37.17
N ALA A 44 33.52 19.77 36.01
CA ALA A 44 34.72 18.96 35.88
C ALA A 44 35.24 19.05 34.43
N ASN A 45 36.57 19.05 34.26
CA ASN A 45 37.23 19.14 32.96
C ASN A 45 38.21 17.98 32.78
N GLY A 46 38.39 17.54 31.54
CA GLY A 46 39.37 16.54 31.15
C GLY A 46 39.81 16.77 29.71
N THR A 47 40.98 16.26 29.35
CA THR A 47 41.60 16.47 28.04
C THR A 47 42.14 15.17 27.49
N LEU A 48 41.94 14.93 26.20
CA LEU A 48 42.49 13.81 25.45
C LEU A 48 43.38 14.34 24.32
N SER A 49 44.65 13.97 24.32
CA SER A 49 45.54 14.20 23.18
C SER A 49 45.47 13.00 22.23
N TYR A 50 45.33 13.27 20.94
CA TYR A 50 45.35 12.25 19.90
C TYR A 50 46.17 12.71 18.71
N ASP A 51 46.74 11.75 17.98
CA ASP A 51 47.47 11.99 16.74
C ASP A 51 46.51 11.76 15.54
N PRO A 52 46.16 12.78 14.74
CA PRO A 52 45.29 12.62 13.59
C PRO A 52 45.97 11.93 12.40
N SER A 53 47.29 11.73 12.43
CA SER A 53 48.04 11.01 11.39
C SER A 53 47.98 9.49 11.57
N ASP A 54 47.67 9.01 12.78
CA ASP A 54 47.46 7.60 13.10
C ASP A 54 46.04 7.16 12.68
N TYR A 55 45.87 6.92 11.38
CA TYR A 55 44.59 6.55 10.80
C TYR A 55 44.04 5.22 11.35
N GLU A 56 44.90 4.29 11.73
CA GLU A 56 44.51 3.01 12.32
C GLU A 56 43.80 3.23 13.66
N LYS A 57 44.40 4.05 14.53
CA LYS A 57 43.79 4.43 15.81
C LYS A 57 42.52 5.26 15.62
N MET A 58 42.47 6.12 14.61
CA MET A 58 41.25 6.87 14.27
C MET A 58 40.10 5.97 13.80
N CYS A 59 40.40 4.85 13.12
CA CYS A 59 39.41 3.83 12.79
C CYS A 59 38.87 3.13 14.05
N LEU A 60 39.73 2.83 15.03
CA LEU A 60 39.31 2.25 16.33
C LEU A 60 38.43 3.22 17.13
N TYR A 61 38.75 4.53 17.09
CA TYR A 61 37.92 5.56 17.70
C TYR A 61 36.53 5.66 17.07
N ALA A 62 36.39 5.33 15.78
CA ALA A 62 35.08 5.30 15.14
C ALA A 62 34.18 4.20 15.74
N ASP A 63 34.76 3.11 16.25
CA ASP A 63 34.02 1.98 16.82
C ASP A 63 33.76 2.11 18.33
N CYS A 64 34.27 3.15 18.98
CA CYS A 64 34.19 3.31 20.44
C CYS A 64 33.45 4.60 20.84
N PRO A 65 32.47 4.54 21.76
CA PRO A 65 31.85 5.74 22.30
C PRO A 65 32.63 6.30 23.51
N LEU A 66 32.34 7.54 23.87
CA LEU A 66 32.70 8.13 25.15
C LEU A 66 31.72 7.63 26.23
N VAL A 67 32.22 7.00 27.29
CA VAL A 67 31.41 6.41 28.35
C VAL A 67 31.47 7.28 29.61
N VAL A 68 30.31 7.64 30.14
CA VAL A 68 30.20 8.45 31.37
C VAL A 68 29.46 7.66 32.44
N HIS A 69 30.11 7.46 33.57
CA HIS A 69 29.53 6.82 34.75
C HIS A 69 29.38 7.81 35.90
N ILE A 70 28.26 7.72 36.63
CA ILE A 70 28.01 8.47 37.86
C ILE A 70 27.55 7.52 38.96
N GLN A 71 28.18 7.63 40.14
CA GLN A 71 27.84 6.82 41.32
C GLN A 71 27.75 7.67 42.61
N PRO A 72 26.79 7.42 43.52
CA PRO A 72 26.71 8.13 44.80
C PRO A 72 27.86 7.75 45.74
N LEU A 73 28.40 8.73 46.47
CA LEU A 73 29.53 8.52 47.39
C LEU A 73 29.24 7.65 48.63
N ARG A 74 27.96 7.49 49.02
CA ARG A 74 27.57 6.57 50.13
C ARG A 74 27.88 5.09 49.87
N ASN A 75 28.34 4.73 48.67
CA ASN A 75 28.70 3.37 48.25
C ASN A 75 30.22 3.16 48.06
N ILE A 76 31.08 4.13 48.39
CA ILE A 76 32.54 4.03 48.15
C ILE A 76 33.30 3.42 49.35
N ASP A 77 32.65 3.18 50.49
CA ASP A 77 33.30 2.53 51.61
C ASP A 77 33.38 1.00 51.41
N THR A 78 34.64 0.54 51.41
CA THR A 78 35.18 -0.84 51.34
C THR A 78 35.43 -1.46 49.96
N SER A 79 36.40 -0.92 49.22
CA SER A 79 37.34 -1.77 48.47
C SER A 79 38.72 -1.12 48.43
N LYS A 80 39.50 -1.34 49.49
CA LYS A 80 40.96 -1.16 49.43
C LYS A 80 41.50 -2.19 48.43
N SER A 81 42.12 -1.67 47.37
CA SER A 81 43.28 -2.23 46.66
C SER A 81 43.61 -3.72 46.91
N SER A 82 43.25 -4.59 45.98
CA SER A 82 44.11 -5.73 45.60
C SER A 82 43.73 -6.22 44.20
N ALA A 83 44.73 -6.39 43.34
CA ALA A 83 44.61 -6.83 41.95
C ALA A 83 44.12 -8.29 41.79
N ALA A 84 43.86 -9.00 42.89
CA ALA A 84 43.47 -10.41 42.89
C ALA A 84 41.94 -10.66 42.85
N GLN A 85 41.10 -9.60 42.92
CA GLN A 85 39.63 -9.74 42.85
C GLN A 85 39.04 -9.60 41.44
N LEU A 86 39.86 -9.32 40.41
CA LEU A 86 39.36 -9.17 39.05
C LEU A 86 38.85 -10.51 38.47
N GLU A 87 39.45 -11.64 38.84
CA GLU A 87 39.08 -12.96 38.29
C GLU A 87 37.81 -13.57 38.92
N GLN A 88 37.48 -13.24 40.18
CA GLN A 88 36.25 -13.75 40.83
C GLN A 88 35.00 -12.88 40.62
N SER A 89 35.16 -11.65 40.16
CA SER A 89 34.04 -10.73 39.88
C SER A 89 33.34 -11.00 38.53
N ILE A 90 33.95 -11.80 37.66
CA ILE A 90 33.40 -12.20 36.34
C ILE A 90 32.27 -13.23 36.49
N LEU A 91 32.27 -14.03 37.56
CA LEU A 91 31.28 -15.10 37.75
C LEU A 91 30.00 -14.68 38.50
N ASN A 92 30.00 -13.55 39.23
CA ASN A 92 28.81 -12.97 39.87
C ASN A 92 29.09 -11.52 40.32
N PRO A 93 28.69 -10.48 39.57
CA PRO A 93 28.90 -9.11 40.00
C PRO A 93 27.99 -8.77 41.21
N PRO A 94 28.52 -8.21 42.31
CA PRO A 94 27.68 -7.72 43.40
C PRO A 94 26.77 -6.62 42.86
N LYS A 95 25.48 -6.68 43.21
CA LYS A 95 24.44 -5.76 42.74
C LYS A 95 24.77 -4.30 43.12
N THR A 96 25.53 -3.60 42.29
CA THR A 96 25.85 -2.17 42.38
C THR A 96 24.62 -1.35 41.96
N ARG A 97 23.60 -1.36 42.83
CA ARG A 97 22.22 -0.89 42.55
C ARG A 97 22.05 0.60 42.21
N ASN A 98 23.10 1.42 42.16
CA ASN A 98 22.97 2.88 42.01
C ASN A 98 24.01 3.52 41.07
N ILE A 99 24.54 2.82 40.07
CA ILE A 99 25.40 3.45 39.05
C ILE A 99 24.53 3.85 37.86
N SER A 100 24.68 5.09 37.41
CA SER A 100 24.10 5.60 36.17
C SER A 100 25.16 5.73 35.09
N CYS A 101 24.82 5.40 33.86
CA CYS A 101 25.70 5.45 32.71
C CYS A 101 25.04 6.16 31.52
N CYS A 102 25.86 6.76 30.66
CA CYS A 102 25.46 7.10 29.30
C CYS A 102 26.66 7.02 28.35
N ASN A 103 26.42 6.54 27.13
CA ASN A 103 27.41 6.48 26.05
C ASN A 103 27.23 7.68 25.13
N VAL A 104 28.28 8.27 24.60
CA VAL A 104 28.18 9.46 23.75
C VAL A 104 29.02 9.24 22.49
N ASP A 105 28.39 9.38 21.33
CA ASP A 105 29.09 9.30 20.05
C ASP A 105 29.79 10.63 19.73
N ILE A 106 31.13 10.61 19.80
CA ILE A 106 31.97 11.81 19.61
C ILE A 106 32.69 11.82 18.25
N LEU A 107 32.35 10.91 17.34
CA LEU A 107 33.01 10.80 16.03
C LEU A 107 32.93 12.10 15.22
N SER A 108 31.82 12.83 15.29
CA SER A 108 31.62 14.10 14.57
C SER A 108 32.69 15.16 14.90
N ILE A 109 33.18 15.18 16.14
CA ILE A 109 34.21 16.10 16.61
C ILE A 109 35.57 15.77 15.98
N PHE A 110 35.91 14.48 15.92
CA PHE A 110 37.12 14.00 15.27
C PHE A 110 37.13 14.31 13.77
N LEU A 111 36.00 14.10 13.08
CA LEU A 111 35.87 14.40 11.66
C LEU A 111 35.79 15.91 11.35
N GLY A 112 35.27 16.72 12.28
CA GLY A 112 35.12 18.17 12.08
C GLY A 112 34.08 18.51 11.01
N MET A 113 32.93 17.83 11.08
CA MET A 113 31.81 18.02 10.15
C MET A 113 30.96 19.27 10.45
N GLU A 114 31.16 19.91 11.60
CA GLU A 114 30.48 21.16 11.99
C GLU A 114 31.43 22.36 11.85
N ASP A 115 30.91 23.51 11.39
CA ASP A 115 31.66 24.78 11.31
C ASP A 115 32.15 25.29 12.68
N LYS A 116 31.72 24.65 13.78
CA LYS A 116 32.10 24.97 15.15
C LYS A 116 32.90 23.80 15.72
N GLN A 117 34.11 24.06 16.23
CA GLN A 117 34.98 23.09 16.94
C GLN A 117 34.43 22.69 18.32
N LYS A 118 33.11 22.72 18.50
CA LYS A 118 32.42 22.64 19.79
C LYS A 118 31.11 21.88 19.64
N MET A 119 30.92 20.84 20.46
CA MET A 119 29.70 20.05 20.54
C MET A 119 29.10 20.15 21.94
N CYS A 120 27.83 20.55 22.05
CA CYS A 120 27.10 20.62 23.31
C CYS A 120 26.09 19.48 23.40
N ILE A 121 26.20 18.66 24.43
CA ILE A 121 25.44 17.42 24.58
C ILE A 121 24.62 17.50 25.86
N LYS A 122 23.31 17.29 25.73
CA LYS A 122 22.38 17.15 26.85
C LYS A 122 21.78 15.76 26.82
N LYS A 123 22.20 14.88 27.73
CA LYS A 123 21.80 13.47 27.74
C LYS A 123 21.36 13.01 29.12
N ARG A 124 20.25 12.29 29.21
CA ARG A 124 19.79 11.67 30.45
C ARG A 124 20.60 10.42 30.74
N MET A 125 21.00 10.24 32.00
CA MET A 125 21.76 9.07 32.43
C MET A 125 20.84 7.97 32.92
N GLU A 126 21.11 6.74 32.48
CA GLU A 126 20.27 5.58 32.76
C GLU A 126 20.95 4.67 33.79
N PRO A 127 20.19 4.00 34.67
CA PRO A 127 20.79 3.05 35.61
C PRO A 127 21.37 1.85 34.85
N ILE A 128 22.60 1.44 35.19
CA ILE A 128 23.27 0.30 34.55
C ILE A 128 22.45 -0.99 34.71
N VAL A 129 21.84 -1.17 35.88
CA VAL A 129 20.93 -2.28 36.16
C VAL A 129 19.51 -1.72 36.20
N GLU A 130 18.63 -2.24 35.35
CA GLU A 130 17.22 -1.82 35.36
C GLU A 130 16.60 -2.07 36.74
N PRO A 131 16.07 -1.03 37.40
CA PRO A 131 15.39 -1.20 38.67
C PRO A 131 14.07 -1.96 38.46
N SER A 132 13.66 -2.73 39.47
CA SER A 132 12.34 -3.38 39.50
C SER A 132 11.22 -2.37 39.25
N MET A 133 10.08 -2.79 38.70
CA MET A 133 8.93 -1.90 38.38
C MET A 133 8.59 -0.88 39.49
N MET A 134 8.59 -1.30 40.76
CA MET A 134 8.29 -0.45 41.92
C MET A 134 9.34 0.66 42.20
N HIS A 135 10.55 0.49 41.68
CA HIS A 135 11.70 1.40 41.85
C HIS A 135 12.07 2.12 40.55
N ARG A 136 11.32 1.90 39.45
CA ARG A 136 11.51 2.62 38.20
C ARG A 136 11.08 4.06 38.38
N LYS A 137 11.93 4.95 37.89
CA LYS A 137 11.69 6.40 37.86
C LYS A 137 11.17 6.81 36.50
N SER A 138 10.39 7.89 36.44
CA SER A 138 10.03 8.47 35.15
C SER A 138 11.29 8.98 34.44
N TRP A 139 11.29 8.97 33.11
CA TRP A 139 12.42 9.41 32.31
C TRP A 139 12.86 10.85 32.65
N ASP A 140 11.89 11.75 32.88
CA ASP A 140 12.13 13.15 33.25
C ASP A 140 12.88 13.32 34.58
N THR A 141 12.83 12.30 35.44
CA THR A 141 13.42 12.29 36.77
C THR A 141 14.82 11.63 36.82
N LEU A 142 15.34 11.20 35.68
CA LEU A 142 16.71 10.70 35.56
C LEU A 142 17.73 11.87 35.56
N PRO A 143 18.96 11.67 36.06
CA PRO A 143 19.99 12.71 36.02
C PRO A 143 20.22 13.21 34.60
N LEU A 144 20.29 14.53 34.41
CA LEU A 144 20.63 15.15 33.14
C LEU A 144 22.11 15.51 33.15
N LEU A 145 22.87 14.95 32.22
CA LEU A 145 24.24 15.34 31.93
C LEU A 145 24.21 16.44 30.87
N THR A 146 24.81 17.59 31.18
CA THR A 146 25.17 18.62 30.20
C THR A 146 26.68 18.62 30.06
N MET A 147 27.16 18.36 28.85
CA MET A 147 28.58 18.25 28.54
C MET A 147 28.92 19.12 27.32
N GLU A 148 30.05 19.80 27.40
CA GLU A 148 30.62 20.54 26.29
C GLU A 148 31.94 19.87 25.90
N LEU A 149 32.10 19.57 24.60
CA LEU A 149 33.31 18.99 24.04
C LEU A 149 33.88 19.97 23.03
N THR A 150 35.15 20.31 23.18
CA THR A 150 35.89 21.19 22.27
C THR A 150 37.10 20.46 21.71
N ALA A 151 37.42 20.71 20.43
CA ALA A 151 38.58 20.13 19.77
C ALA A 151 39.51 21.21 19.26
N GLU A 152 40.64 21.36 19.94
CA GLU A 152 41.75 22.21 19.49
C GLU A 152 42.58 21.48 18.44
N ARG A 153 42.71 22.07 17.25
CA ARG A 153 43.42 21.45 16.11
C ARG A 153 44.73 22.17 15.86
N HIS A 154 45.83 21.42 15.87
CA HIS A 154 47.16 21.97 15.63
C HIS A 154 47.35 22.34 14.14
N SER A 155 47.94 23.49 13.87
CA SER A 155 48.15 24.00 12.50
C SER A 155 49.07 23.13 11.64
N LEU A 156 49.97 22.37 12.26
CA LEU A 156 50.87 21.44 11.55
C LEU A 156 50.14 20.23 10.93
N ASN A 157 48.96 19.86 11.43
CA ASN A 157 48.22 18.66 11.01
C ASN A 157 47.03 18.97 10.08
N ILE A 158 47.02 20.14 9.42
CA ILE A 158 45.92 20.60 8.57
C ILE A 158 45.56 19.59 7.47
N THR A 159 46.57 18.93 6.89
CA THR A 159 46.40 17.90 5.84
C THR A 159 45.60 16.71 6.35
N HIS A 160 46.00 16.14 7.49
CA HIS A 160 45.30 15.03 8.15
C HIS A 160 43.88 15.43 8.58
N HIS A 161 43.70 16.64 9.13
CA HIS A 161 42.39 17.14 9.50
C HIS A 161 41.45 17.33 8.29
N LYS A 162 41.99 17.70 7.13
CA LYS A 162 41.23 17.78 5.88
C LYS A 162 40.85 16.38 5.38
N ALA A 163 41.78 15.43 5.43
CA ALA A 163 41.53 14.03 5.05
C ALA A 163 40.43 13.39 5.92
N LEU A 164 40.47 13.61 7.24
CA LEU A 164 39.44 13.14 8.18
C LEU A 164 38.08 13.82 7.96
N ARG A 165 38.05 15.11 7.59
CA ARG A 165 36.80 15.81 7.25
C ARG A 165 36.14 15.24 5.99
N ASP A 166 36.95 14.84 5.03
CA ASP A 166 36.51 14.26 3.77
C ASP A 166 36.28 12.74 3.85
N ALA A 167 36.62 12.10 4.98
CA ALA A 167 36.43 10.68 5.21
C ALA A 167 34.94 10.30 5.36
N ASN A 168 34.57 9.15 4.79
CA ASN A 168 33.27 8.52 5.01
C ASN A 168 33.39 7.49 6.15
N TRP A 169 32.29 6.89 6.59
CA TRP A 169 32.32 5.76 7.53
C TRP A 169 31.32 4.69 7.12
N MET A 170 31.61 3.44 7.47
CA MET A 170 30.75 2.29 7.22
C MET A 170 30.40 1.63 8.56
N LYS A 171 29.10 1.45 8.80
CA LYS A 171 28.53 0.80 9.99
C LYS A 171 27.84 -0.48 9.55
N VAL A 172 28.22 -1.61 10.15
CA VAL A 172 27.60 -2.92 9.91
C VAL A 172 26.93 -3.37 11.21
N THR A 173 25.61 -3.50 11.18
CA THR A 173 24.77 -3.90 12.32
C THR A 173 24.24 -5.31 12.07
N LEU A 174 24.64 -6.26 12.91
CA LEU A 174 24.11 -7.62 12.89
C LEU A 174 22.92 -7.69 13.86
N VAL A 175 21.71 -7.92 13.32
CA VAL A 175 20.49 -7.94 14.12
C VAL A 175 20.36 -9.29 14.83
N ALA A 176 20.10 -10.34 14.07
CA ALA A 176 19.88 -11.68 14.57
C ALA A 176 19.98 -12.70 13.45
N CYS A 177 20.14 -13.96 13.86
CA CYS A 177 20.06 -15.13 13.02
C CYS A 177 18.83 -15.94 13.41
N TYR A 178 18.04 -16.35 12.42
CA TYR A 178 16.74 -17.00 12.57
C TYR A 178 16.75 -18.39 11.95
N ASN A 179 15.83 -19.23 12.43
CA ASN A 179 15.60 -20.58 11.94
C ASN A 179 16.87 -21.45 11.95
N MET A 180 17.74 -21.32 12.96
CA MET A 180 18.96 -22.13 13.04
C MET A 180 18.66 -23.62 13.17
N PHE A 181 19.39 -24.46 12.45
CA PHE A 181 19.26 -25.93 12.53
C PHE A 181 19.34 -26.47 13.98
N VAL A 182 20.18 -25.88 14.83
CA VAL A 182 20.32 -26.26 16.24
C VAL A 182 19.58 -25.25 17.12
N PRO A 183 18.83 -25.71 18.14
CA PRO A 183 18.24 -24.78 19.09
C PRO A 183 19.32 -24.03 19.90
N PHE A 184 18.95 -22.87 20.44
CA PHE A 184 19.80 -22.06 21.29
C PHE A 184 20.03 -22.78 22.61
N GLU A 185 21.27 -23.22 22.84
CA GLU A 185 21.71 -23.78 24.11
C GLU A 185 22.78 -22.89 24.72
N LYS A 186 22.75 -22.75 26.06
CA LYS A 186 23.68 -21.86 26.77
C LYS A 186 25.13 -22.35 26.75
N ASP A 187 25.32 -23.63 26.46
CA ASP A 187 26.64 -24.27 26.44
C ASP A 187 27.35 -24.03 25.08
N PHE A 188 26.62 -23.52 24.08
CA PHE A 188 27.18 -23.08 22.81
C PHE A 188 27.52 -21.58 22.83
N VAL A 189 28.67 -21.25 22.27
CA VAL A 189 29.12 -19.88 21.98
C VAL A 189 28.80 -19.55 20.53
N TYR A 190 27.96 -18.54 20.34
CA TYR A 190 27.53 -18.05 19.04
C TYR A 190 28.39 -16.83 18.65
N THR A 191 29.23 -16.98 17.64
CA THR A 191 30.13 -15.93 17.15
C THR A 191 29.85 -15.67 15.68
N ALA A 192 29.72 -14.41 15.28
CA ALA A 192 29.64 -14.04 13.87
C ALA A 192 30.86 -13.19 13.47
N ALA A 193 31.27 -13.24 12.22
CA ALA A 193 32.35 -12.44 11.69
C ALA A 193 31.96 -11.78 10.37
N SER A 194 32.50 -10.59 10.13
CA SER A 194 32.35 -9.86 8.86
C SER A 194 33.64 -9.12 8.58
N LYS A 195 33.81 -8.69 7.33
CA LYS A 195 34.87 -7.74 6.98
C LYS A 195 34.41 -6.30 7.22
N LEU A 196 35.37 -5.43 7.50
CA LEU A 196 35.23 -3.98 7.41
C LEU A 196 36.34 -3.39 6.53
N PRO A 197 36.07 -2.32 5.76
CA PRO A 197 37.12 -1.60 5.06
C PRO A 197 38.09 -1.00 6.09
N SER A 198 39.36 -1.43 6.05
CA SER A 198 40.44 -0.92 6.89
C SER A 198 41.43 -0.10 6.06
N HIS A 199 42.13 0.82 6.72
CA HIS A 199 43.17 1.65 6.12
C HIS A 199 44.55 1.03 6.39
N GLY A 200 45.25 0.54 5.36
CA GLY A 200 46.59 -0.05 5.45
C GLY A 200 46.91 -0.99 4.29
N GLU A 201 48.15 -1.48 4.18
CA GLU A 201 48.60 -2.44 3.15
C GLU A 201 48.03 -3.86 3.33
N ASN A 202 47.35 -4.13 4.46
CA ASN A 202 46.77 -5.42 4.78
C ASN A 202 45.28 -5.50 4.42
N PRO A 203 44.77 -6.71 4.07
CA PRO A 203 43.38 -6.94 3.69
C PRO A 203 42.38 -6.43 4.74
N PRO A 204 41.10 -6.19 4.34
CA PRO A 204 40.05 -5.70 5.23
C PRO A 204 40.02 -6.46 6.56
N GLY A 205 40.18 -5.72 7.65
CA GLY A 205 40.19 -6.26 9.02
C GLY A 205 38.91 -7.05 9.31
N VAL A 206 39.08 -8.28 9.78
CA VAL A 206 37.96 -9.13 10.22
C VAL A 206 37.48 -8.63 11.58
N VAL A 207 36.18 -8.37 11.69
CA VAL A 207 35.53 -8.03 12.95
C VAL A 207 34.64 -9.16 13.41
N THR A 208 34.50 -9.31 14.74
CA THR A 208 33.74 -10.40 15.35
C THR A 208 32.66 -9.89 16.29
N TYR A 209 31.45 -10.41 16.10
CA TYR A 209 30.31 -10.22 16.98
C TYR A 209 30.25 -11.41 17.95
N SER A 210 30.68 -11.18 19.18
CA SER A 210 30.89 -12.24 20.17
C SER A 210 29.62 -12.54 20.98
N SER A 211 29.46 -13.78 21.43
CA SER A 211 28.44 -14.16 22.43
C SER A 211 27.00 -13.75 22.07
N GLY A 212 26.47 -14.28 20.96
CA GLY A 212 25.05 -14.18 20.64
C GLY A 212 24.18 -14.74 21.76
N TYR A 213 23.06 -14.07 22.06
CA TYR A 213 22.17 -14.44 23.16
C TYR A 213 20.78 -14.81 22.66
N ARG A 214 20.05 -15.56 23.49
CA ARG A 214 18.69 -15.97 23.17
C ARG A 214 17.76 -14.77 23.01
N GLU A 215 16.89 -14.84 22.01
CA GLU A 215 15.87 -13.83 21.75
C GLU A 215 15.03 -13.48 23.01
N PRO A 216 15.05 -12.21 23.45
CA PRO A 216 14.16 -11.75 24.52
C PRO A 216 12.69 -11.80 24.09
N ARG A 217 11.78 -12.18 25.01
CA ARG A 217 10.32 -12.32 24.74
C ARG A 217 9.61 -11.09 24.12
N ARG A 218 10.24 -9.92 24.12
CA ARG A 218 9.71 -8.65 23.57
C ARG A 218 10.69 -7.98 22.61
N PHE A 219 11.70 -8.70 22.13
CA PHE A 219 12.63 -8.13 21.18
C PHE A 219 11.90 -7.82 19.87
N ASN A 220 12.09 -6.60 19.38
CA ASN A 220 11.52 -6.17 18.11
C ASN A 220 12.69 -5.88 17.16
N CYS A 221 12.94 -6.81 16.24
CA CYS A 221 14.05 -6.75 15.30
C CYS A 221 13.96 -5.56 14.31
N VAL A 222 12.79 -4.93 14.19
CA VAL A 222 12.60 -3.74 13.34
C VAL A 222 12.60 -2.42 14.14
N ASN A 223 12.70 -2.50 15.47
CA ASN A 223 12.55 -1.33 16.34
C ASN A 223 13.32 -1.49 17.65
N PHE A 224 14.64 -1.22 17.63
CA PHE A 224 15.50 -1.36 18.80
C PHE A 224 16.70 -0.40 18.76
N TYR A 225 17.37 -0.22 19.91
CA TYR A 225 18.64 0.51 19.98
C TYR A 225 19.80 -0.49 19.86
N PRO A 226 20.57 -0.47 18.76
CA PRO A 226 21.69 -1.38 18.58
C PRO A 226 22.80 -1.04 19.56
N LYS A 227 23.52 -2.08 19.99
CA LYS A 227 24.58 -2.00 21.00
C LYS A 227 25.95 -1.77 20.34
N TRP A 228 26.83 -1.03 21.00
CA TRP A 228 28.24 -0.94 20.63
C TRP A 228 28.92 -2.28 20.88
N GLU A 229 29.43 -2.93 19.83
CA GLU A 229 30.08 -4.23 19.98
C GLU A 229 31.38 -4.12 20.80
N SER A 230 32.13 -3.03 20.62
CA SER A 230 33.35 -2.70 21.38
C SER A 230 33.14 -2.63 22.90
N LEU A 231 31.96 -2.15 23.35
CA LEU A 231 31.60 -2.17 24.77
C LEU A 231 31.08 -3.54 25.20
N ARG A 232 30.38 -4.25 24.32
CA ARG A 232 29.81 -5.56 24.65
C ARG A 232 30.90 -6.63 24.80
N SER A 233 31.93 -6.60 23.95
CA SER A 233 33.07 -7.52 23.98
C SER A 233 33.93 -7.34 25.24
N THR A 234 34.03 -6.11 25.76
CA THR A 234 34.74 -5.79 27.02
C THR A 234 33.91 -6.13 28.27
N GLY A 235 32.67 -6.60 28.11
CA GLY A 235 31.80 -7.00 29.22
C GLY A 235 31.09 -5.83 29.91
N GLU A 236 31.05 -4.65 29.28
CA GLU A 236 30.32 -3.51 29.82
C GLU A 236 28.82 -3.78 29.86
N SER A 237 28.17 -3.30 30.92
CA SER A 237 26.73 -3.55 31.14
C SER A 237 25.82 -2.56 30.39
N PHE A 238 26.30 -1.34 30.11
CA PHE A 238 25.54 -0.31 29.41
C PHE A 238 26.10 -0.08 28.00
N THR A 239 25.54 -0.78 27.01
CA THR A 239 26.11 -0.83 25.64
C THR A 239 25.22 -0.21 24.57
N GLN A 240 24.04 0.32 24.91
CA GLN A 240 23.11 0.87 23.92
C GLN A 240 23.66 2.14 23.25
N SER A 241 23.37 2.30 21.96
CA SER A 241 23.65 3.52 21.20
C SER A 241 22.49 4.51 21.23
N ASP A 242 22.78 5.75 20.82
CA ASP A 242 21.76 6.82 20.69
C ASP A 242 20.89 6.70 19.44
N GLN A 243 21.36 5.97 18.44
CA GLN A 243 20.68 5.87 17.16
C GLN A 243 19.79 4.65 17.14
N LYS A 244 18.48 4.89 17.19
CA LYS A 244 17.48 3.83 17.08
C LYS A 244 17.46 3.25 15.67
N LEU A 245 17.50 1.92 15.57
CA LEU A 245 17.16 1.21 14.35
C LEU A 245 15.64 1.10 14.29
N GLN A 246 15.04 1.78 13.32
CA GLN A 246 13.60 1.73 13.03
C GLN A 246 13.39 1.52 11.53
N CYS A 247 12.71 0.43 11.18
CA CYS A 247 12.40 0.08 9.80
C CYS A 247 11.04 -0.59 9.66
N SER A 248 10.51 -0.59 8.44
CA SER A 248 9.40 -1.45 8.04
C SER A 248 9.94 -2.76 7.45
N LEU A 249 9.14 -3.84 7.49
CA LEU A 249 9.51 -5.10 6.82
C LEU A 249 9.65 -4.95 5.30
N GLN A 250 9.08 -3.88 4.70
CA GLN A 250 9.22 -3.59 3.27
C GLN A 250 10.56 -2.95 2.94
N ASP A 251 11.24 -2.38 3.94
CA ASP A 251 12.56 -1.77 3.78
C ASP A 251 13.68 -2.81 3.84
N VAL A 252 13.37 -4.07 4.17
CA VAL A 252 14.32 -5.17 4.22
C VAL A 252 14.34 -5.85 2.86
N HIS A 253 15.47 -5.73 2.18
CA HIS A 253 15.73 -6.36 0.91
C HIS A 253 15.91 -7.88 1.10
N ASN A 254 15.16 -8.66 0.33
CA ASN A 254 15.00 -10.10 0.49
C ASN A 254 14.97 -10.75 -0.89
N GLU A 255 16.15 -10.95 -1.48
CA GLU A 255 16.31 -11.50 -2.83
C GLU A 255 15.87 -12.97 -2.92
N ASP A 256 16.06 -13.71 -1.82
CA ASP A 256 15.79 -15.14 -1.74
C ASP A 256 14.34 -15.48 -1.32
N ASN A 257 13.45 -14.48 -1.27
CA ASN A 257 12.02 -14.62 -0.96
C ASN A 257 11.72 -15.35 0.37
N ILE A 258 12.54 -15.15 1.39
CA ILE A 258 12.34 -15.69 2.74
C ILE A 258 11.02 -15.17 3.31
N ASP A 259 10.17 -16.01 3.91
CA ASP A 259 8.93 -15.55 4.56
C ASP A 259 9.24 -14.87 5.91
N LEU A 260 9.74 -13.64 5.85
CA LEU A 260 10.03 -12.81 7.03
C LEU A 260 8.80 -12.63 7.92
N SER A 261 7.60 -12.61 7.33
CA SER A 261 6.37 -12.43 8.08
C SER A 261 6.03 -13.63 8.94
N TYR A 262 6.34 -14.83 8.46
CA TYR A 262 6.19 -16.08 9.18
C TYR A 262 7.19 -16.17 10.35
N TYR A 263 8.50 -16.04 10.08
CA TYR A 263 9.54 -16.23 11.09
C TYR A 263 9.53 -15.14 12.18
N LEU A 264 9.16 -13.90 11.86
CA LEU A 264 9.14 -12.80 12.83
C LEU A 264 7.84 -12.73 13.65
N LYS A 265 6.73 -13.32 13.18
CA LYS A 265 5.45 -13.37 13.94
C LYS A 265 5.28 -14.66 14.72
N ARG A 266 5.79 -15.77 14.19
CA ARG A 266 5.72 -17.09 14.80
C ARG A 266 7.01 -17.28 15.60
N ILE A 267 7.01 -16.83 16.85
CA ILE A 267 8.19 -16.95 17.72
C ILE A 267 8.55 -18.44 17.82
N LEU A 268 9.63 -18.86 17.17
CA LEU A 268 10.36 -20.09 17.46
C LEU A 268 11.57 -19.68 18.31
N PRO A 269 11.38 -19.28 19.60
CA PRO A 269 12.42 -18.61 20.41
C PRO A 269 13.59 -19.54 20.76
N TYR A 270 13.51 -20.79 20.30
CA TYR A 270 14.54 -21.80 20.48
C TYR A 270 15.47 -21.85 19.28
N HIS A 271 15.17 -21.30 18.10
CA HIS A 271 16.07 -21.38 16.93
C HIS A 271 16.59 -20.01 16.48
N THR A 272 16.57 -19.03 17.39
CA THR A 272 16.98 -17.64 17.12
C THR A 272 18.14 -17.23 18.02
N SER A 273 19.20 -16.69 17.41
CA SER A 273 20.35 -16.09 18.11
C SER A 273 20.42 -14.60 17.79
N VAL A 274 20.42 -13.75 18.82
CA VAL A 274 20.38 -12.29 18.67
C VAL A 274 21.72 -11.69 19.07
N TRP A 275 22.21 -10.74 18.27
CA TRP A 275 23.36 -9.89 18.62
C TRP A 275 22.90 -8.47 18.89
N ALA A 276 22.09 -7.90 17.99
CA ALA A 276 21.58 -6.54 18.06
C ALA A 276 22.70 -5.51 18.32
N SER A 277 23.85 -5.69 17.69
CA SER A 277 25.04 -4.87 17.87
C SER A 277 25.68 -4.48 16.53
N PHE A 278 26.56 -3.49 16.56
CA PHE A 278 27.23 -3.00 15.36
C PHE A 278 28.71 -2.74 15.58
N HIS A 279 29.44 -2.79 14.46
CA HIS A 279 30.76 -2.20 14.32
C HIS A 279 30.72 -1.02 13.34
N ARG A 280 31.62 -0.06 13.52
CA ARG A 280 31.78 1.10 12.65
C ARG A 280 33.26 1.37 12.37
N THR A 281 33.60 1.54 11.09
CA THR A 281 34.95 1.88 10.63
C THR A 281 34.97 3.19 9.85
N LEU A 282 36.12 3.84 9.79
CA LEU A 282 36.37 5.05 9.01
C LEU A 282 36.97 4.69 7.64
N MET A 283 36.54 5.40 6.59
CA MET A 283 36.97 5.20 5.21
C MET A 283 37.53 6.51 4.67
N LEU A 284 38.83 6.55 4.37
CA LEU A 284 39.46 7.73 3.77
C LEU A 284 39.18 7.79 2.26
N ARG A 285 38.91 9.01 1.76
CA ARG A 285 38.39 9.27 0.41
C ARG A 285 39.35 8.88 -0.72
N GLU A 286 40.66 8.96 -0.52
CA GLU A 286 41.65 8.80 -1.61
C GLU A 286 41.91 7.34 -2.00
N SER A 287 41.64 6.36 -1.12
CA SER A 287 41.96 4.94 -1.34
C SER A 287 40.81 3.99 -1.03
N ALA A 288 40.09 4.18 0.07
CA ALA A 288 39.10 3.22 0.56
C ALA A 288 37.75 3.31 -0.15
N ASP A 289 37.28 4.52 -0.49
CA ASP A 289 35.99 4.70 -1.20
C ASP A 289 36.05 4.10 -2.61
N ALA A 290 37.15 4.33 -3.34
CA ALA A 290 37.37 3.78 -4.67
C ALA A 290 37.59 2.27 -4.66
N TRP A 291 38.31 1.76 -3.66
CA TRP A 291 38.49 0.32 -3.47
C TRP A 291 37.15 -0.36 -3.15
N LEU A 292 36.38 0.16 -2.18
CA LEU A 292 35.07 -0.38 -1.81
C LEU A 292 34.13 -0.35 -3.02
N TRP A 293 34.12 0.75 -3.77
CA TRP A 293 33.34 0.89 -4.99
C TRP A 293 33.66 -0.21 -6.02
N ASN A 294 34.95 -0.50 -6.24
CA ASN A 294 35.38 -1.55 -7.16
C ASN A 294 35.09 -2.94 -6.61
N HIS A 295 35.24 -3.14 -5.29
CA HIS A 295 34.96 -4.42 -4.64
C HIS A 295 33.47 -4.77 -4.73
N LEU A 296 32.57 -3.83 -4.39
CA LEU A 296 31.11 -4.03 -4.43
C LEU A 296 30.55 -4.26 -5.84
N ARG A 297 31.29 -3.88 -6.89
CA ARG A 297 30.92 -4.19 -8.28
C ARG A 297 31.20 -5.62 -8.67
N ASN A 298 32.24 -6.21 -8.09
CA ASN A 298 32.78 -7.49 -8.50
C ASN A 298 32.42 -8.63 -7.54
N TYR A 299 32.16 -8.32 -6.27
CA TYR A 299 31.99 -9.30 -5.19
C TYR A 299 30.85 -8.93 -4.23
N LYS A 300 30.27 -9.95 -3.59
CA LYS A 300 29.34 -9.81 -2.45
C LYS A 300 30.13 -9.65 -1.16
N TRP A 301 29.51 -9.08 -0.13
CA TRP A 301 30.18 -8.87 1.16
C TRP A 301 30.06 -10.11 2.06
N PRO A 302 31.16 -10.62 2.65
CA PRO A 302 31.15 -11.87 3.40
C PRO A 302 30.68 -11.70 4.85
N VAL A 303 29.86 -12.63 5.32
CA VAL A 303 29.53 -12.84 6.74
C VAL A 303 29.68 -14.32 7.07
N GLU A 304 30.23 -14.63 8.23
CA GLU A 304 30.29 -15.99 8.78
C GLU A 304 29.61 -16.06 10.14
N VAL A 305 28.98 -17.19 10.45
CA VAL A 305 28.39 -17.48 11.76
C VAL A 305 28.88 -18.84 12.22
N HIS A 306 29.47 -18.89 13.40
CA HIS A 306 30.00 -20.09 14.01
C HIS A 306 29.33 -20.33 15.37
N ILE A 307 29.01 -21.60 15.63
CA ILE A 307 28.43 -22.07 16.87
C ILE A 307 29.43 -23.08 17.45
N TYR A 308 30.01 -22.80 18.63
CA TYR A 308 31.02 -23.64 19.27
C TYR A 308 30.53 -24.21 20.59
N GLY A 309 30.64 -25.53 20.83
CA GLY A 309 30.32 -26.14 22.12
C GLY A 309 31.17 -27.38 22.39
N GLU A 310 31.04 -27.94 23.60
CA GLU A 310 31.84 -29.11 24.03
C GLU A 310 31.59 -30.36 23.16
N SER A 311 30.42 -30.45 22.51
CA SER A 311 30.01 -31.55 21.64
C SER A 311 30.40 -31.37 20.16
N GLY A 312 31.06 -30.28 19.79
CA GLY A 312 31.41 -29.91 18.41
C GLY A 312 30.89 -28.53 18.02
N GLY A 313 31.07 -28.13 16.76
CA GLY A 313 30.62 -26.82 16.30
C GLY A 313 30.19 -26.80 14.84
N TYR A 314 29.39 -25.79 14.50
CA TYR A 314 28.79 -25.59 13.18
C TYR A 314 29.26 -24.26 12.61
N SER A 315 29.58 -24.24 11.32
CA SER A 315 30.10 -23.06 10.63
C SER A 315 29.24 -22.78 9.40
N PHE A 316 28.73 -21.55 9.32
CA PHE A 316 27.86 -21.05 8.26
C PHE A 316 28.49 -19.80 7.62
N MET A 317 28.13 -19.54 6.37
CA MET A 317 28.51 -18.34 5.61
C MET A 317 27.28 -17.72 4.94
N ALA A 318 27.32 -16.41 4.74
CA ALA A 318 26.29 -15.61 4.07
C ALA A 318 26.96 -14.58 3.14
N PHE A 319 26.25 -14.26 2.05
CA PHE A 319 26.73 -13.35 1.01
C PHE A 319 25.82 -12.11 0.92
N LEU A 320 26.26 -10.98 1.48
CA LEU A 320 25.45 -9.76 1.47
C LEU A 320 25.60 -9.03 0.13
N ASN A 321 24.49 -8.82 -0.59
CA ASN A 321 24.47 -8.00 -1.79
C ASN A 321 24.37 -6.52 -1.45
N LEU A 322 25.51 -5.82 -1.39
CA LEU A 322 25.57 -4.38 -1.07
C LEU A 322 25.52 -3.47 -2.31
N PHE A 323 25.19 -4.01 -3.49
CA PHE A 323 25.26 -3.28 -4.76
C PHE A 323 24.38 -2.01 -4.78
N GLN A 324 23.25 -2.00 -4.05
CA GLN A 324 22.37 -0.84 -3.95
C GLN A 324 23.05 0.40 -3.36
N LEU A 325 24.11 0.25 -2.55
CA LEU A 325 24.90 1.37 -2.03
C LEU A 325 25.64 2.15 -3.13
N LEU A 326 25.73 1.59 -4.35
CA LEU A 326 26.29 2.25 -5.52
C LEU A 326 25.28 3.20 -6.20
N PHE A 327 24.00 3.15 -5.84
CA PHE A 327 22.98 4.01 -6.44
C PHE A 327 23.11 5.46 -5.95
N PRO A 328 22.82 6.47 -6.80
CA PRO A 328 22.93 7.88 -6.41
C PRO A 328 22.04 8.20 -5.21
N GLY A 329 22.64 8.66 -4.11
CA GLY A 329 21.90 9.07 -2.90
C GLY A 329 21.62 7.98 -1.88
N GLU A 330 21.89 6.70 -2.19
CA GLU A 330 21.67 5.60 -1.26
C GLU A 330 22.78 5.56 -0.20
N GLN A 331 22.36 5.44 1.08
CA GLN A 331 23.27 5.45 2.24
C GLN A 331 23.05 4.26 3.17
N THR A 332 21.93 3.55 3.07
CA THR A 332 21.57 2.47 3.99
C THR A 332 20.92 1.35 3.23
N ILE A 333 21.35 0.12 3.49
CA ILE A 333 20.73 -1.09 2.97
C ILE A 333 20.46 -2.05 4.13
N ARG A 334 19.32 -2.73 4.10
CA ARG A 334 18.93 -3.73 5.09
C ARG A 334 18.62 -5.01 4.34
N LEU A 335 19.22 -6.11 4.76
CA LEU A 335 19.20 -7.37 4.03
C LEU A 335 18.72 -8.50 4.93
N ALA A 336 17.89 -9.38 4.38
CA ALA A 336 17.67 -10.73 4.88
C ALA A 336 18.38 -11.70 3.94
N VAL A 337 19.35 -12.47 4.47
CA VAL A 337 20.25 -13.30 3.65
C VAL A 337 20.29 -14.73 4.21
N PRO A 338 20.08 -15.76 3.37
CA PRO A 338 20.17 -17.15 3.80
C PRO A 338 21.61 -17.53 4.17
N LEU A 339 21.73 -18.41 5.14
CA LEU A 339 22.97 -19.03 5.58
C LEU A 339 23.20 -20.34 4.82
N GLN A 340 24.43 -20.52 4.36
CA GLN A 340 24.92 -21.73 3.71
C GLN A 340 26.01 -22.37 4.57
N TRP A 341 26.20 -23.68 4.42
CA TRP A 341 27.33 -24.37 5.05
C TRP A 341 28.65 -23.82 4.51
N VAL A 342 29.64 -23.64 5.40
CA VAL A 342 30.93 -23.09 5.01
C VAL A 342 31.57 -23.86 3.85
N ASN A 343 31.95 -23.14 2.81
CA ASN A 343 32.69 -23.66 1.67
C ASN A 343 33.77 -22.64 1.24
N PRO A 344 35.07 -22.94 1.45
CA PRO A 344 36.17 -22.05 1.09
C PRO A 344 36.19 -21.65 -0.39
N THR A 345 35.88 -22.59 -1.30
CA THR A 345 35.90 -22.33 -2.74
C THR A 345 34.78 -21.39 -3.17
N LEU A 346 33.60 -21.50 -2.55
CA LEU A 346 32.47 -20.64 -2.84
C LEU A 346 32.66 -19.25 -2.23
N MET A 347 33.26 -19.16 -1.04
CA MET A 347 33.63 -17.89 -0.40
C MET A 347 34.64 -17.10 -1.26
N MET A 348 35.67 -17.77 -1.77
CA MET A 348 36.63 -17.15 -2.69
C MET A 348 35.98 -16.68 -3.99
N LYS A 349 35.03 -17.46 -4.53
CA LYS A 349 34.34 -17.12 -5.78
C LYS A 349 33.39 -15.92 -5.63
N GLU A 350 32.54 -15.92 -4.61
CA GLU A 350 31.46 -14.92 -4.44
C GLU A 350 31.94 -13.64 -3.73
N CYS A 351 32.90 -13.75 -2.81
CA CYS A 351 33.41 -12.63 -1.99
C CYS A 351 34.85 -12.22 -2.29
N GLY A 352 35.60 -13.00 -3.08
CA GLY A 352 37.01 -12.70 -3.36
C GLY A 352 37.91 -12.80 -2.13
N CYS A 353 37.56 -13.61 -1.13
CA CYS A 353 38.38 -13.80 0.05
C CYS A 353 38.29 -15.17 0.72
N ASP A 354 39.33 -15.50 1.48
CA ASP A 354 39.36 -16.69 2.32
C ASP A 354 38.34 -16.61 3.46
N LEU A 355 38.15 -17.75 4.13
CA LEU A 355 37.30 -17.83 5.31
C LEU A 355 37.77 -16.86 6.40
N LEU A 356 36.82 -16.19 7.03
CA LEU A 356 37.05 -15.15 8.03
C LEU A 356 37.46 -15.75 9.38
N LEU A 357 36.88 -16.90 9.72
CA LEU A 357 37.18 -17.64 10.94
C LEU A 357 37.64 -19.06 10.59
N THR A 358 38.37 -19.69 11.52
CA THR A 358 38.77 -21.09 11.38
C THR A 358 37.55 -22.01 11.45
N PRO A 359 37.24 -22.78 10.39
CA PRO A 359 36.07 -23.66 10.35
C PRO A 359 36.23 -24.88 11.26
N ASN A 360 35.10 -25.39 11.77
CA ASN A 360 35.10 -26.61 12.58
C ASN A 360 35.30 -27.88 11.73
N GLU A 361 36.08 -28.85 12.23
CA GLU A 361 36.59 -30.00 11.48
C GLU A 361 35.57 -31.12 11.12
N LYS A 362 34.26 -30.95 11.33
CA LYS A 362 33.28 -32.03 11.06
C LYS A 362 32.14 -31.58 10.14
N PRO A 363 32.08 -32.06 8.88
CA PRO A 363 30.83 -32.05 8.12
C PRO A 363 29.84 -33.06 8.76
N PRO A 364 28.52 -32.81 8.71
CA PRO A 364 27.55 -33.72 9.31
C PRO A 364 27.54 -35.08 8.59
N SER A 365 27.93 -36.14 9.29
CA SER A 365 27.76 -37.53 8.81
C SER A 365 26.30 -37.96 8.94
N VAL A 366 25.77 -38.60 7.89
CA VAL A 366 24.46 -39.26 7.86
C VAL A 366 24.37 -40.28 9.00
N MET A 367 23.55 -40.03 10.02
CA MET A 367 23.13 -41.08 10.97
C MET A 367 21.77 -41.63 10.58
N VAL A 368 21.76 -42.94 10.39
CA VAL A 368 20.66 -43.83 10.03
C VAL A 368 19.49 -43.76 11.01
N GLU A 369 18.28 -43.81 10.45
CA GLU A 369 17.00 -43.97 11.14
C GLU A 369 17.04 -45.02 12.27
N ARG A 370 16.47 -44.68 13.44
CA ARG A 370 15.85 -45.68 14.32
C ARG A 370 14.56 -45.13 14.92
N ALA A 371 13.50 -45.93 14.72
CA ALA A 371 12.12 -45.79 15.17
C ALA A 371 11.99 -45.68 16.73
N PRO A 372 10.81 -45.27 17.26
CA PRO A 372 10.62 -44.94 18.68
C PRO A 372 10.42 -46.19 19.56
N PRO A 373 10.66 -46.13 20.89
CA PRO A 373 9.55 -45.83 21.80
C PRO A 373 9.92 -45.02 23.08
N SER A 374 8.87 -44.57 23.76
CA SER A 374 8.75 -43.83 25.03
C SER A 374 9.25 -44.58 26.29
N PRO A 375 8.97 -44.08 27.53
CA PRO A 375 9.69 -43.12 28.37
C PRO A 375 10.41 -43.81 29.57
N VAL A 376 11.27 -43.10 30.31
CA VAL A 376 11.56 -43.21 31.78
C VAL A 376 12.95 -42.60 32.11
N ALA A 377 13.02 -41.98 33.30
CA ALA A 377 14.10 -41.19 33.88
C ALA A 377 15.41 -41.96 34.22
N ALA A 378 16.55 -41.25 34.21
CA ALA A 378 17.56 -41.15 35.28
C ALA A 378 18.94 -40.64 34.75
N ILE A 379 19.61 -39.83 35.57
CA ILE A 379 20.93 -39.18 35.37
C ILE A 379 22.06 -40.13 35.87
N PRO A 380 23.37 -39.76 35.90
CA PRO A 380 24.42 -39.56 34.87
C PRO A 380 25.59 -40.58 35.00
N ARG A 381 26.62 -40.51 34.12
CA ARG A 381 28.06 -40.59 34.54
C ARG A 381 29.06 -40.28 33.41
N ALA A 382 30.13 -39.63 33.84
CA ALA A 382 31.25 -39.12 33.06
C ALA A 382 32.33 -40.17 32.75
N SER A 383 33.12 -39.95 31.68
CA SER A 383 34.56 -40.27 31.67
C SER A 383 35.34 -39.63 30.52
N LYS A 384 36.37 -38.90 30.94
CA LYS A 384 37.55 -38.29 30.31
C LYS A 384 38.31 -39.07 29.21
N SER A 385 39.17 -38.27 28.54
CA SER A 385 40.52 -38.54 27.99
C SER A 385 40.56 -38.83 26.48
N SER A 386 41.09 -37.95 25.61
CA SER A 386 42.48 -37.46 25.39
C SER A 386 43.27 -38.31 24.39
N ARG A 387 43.61 -37.75 23.22
CA ARG A 387 44.99 -37.67 22.68
C ARG A 387 45.01 -37.04 21.28
N ALA A 388 45.96 -36.12 21.12
CA ALA A 388 46.43 -35.53 19.87
C ALA A 388 47.16 -36.55 18.98
N VAL A 389 47.37 -36.21 17.70
CA VAL A 389 48.70 -36.14 17.01
C VAL A 389 48.58 -36.26 15.47
N THR A 390 49.09 -35.22 14.78
CA THR A 390 49.78 -35.09 13.47
C THR A 390 49.12 -35.38 12.11
N ASP A 391 49.06 -34.29 11.32
CA ASP A 391 49.71 -34.05 10.01
C ASP A 391 49.63 -35.04 8.85
N SER A 392 49.06 -34.48 7.78
CA SER A 392 49.49 -34.55 6.36
C SER A 392 49.39 -35.89 5.62
N THR A 393 48.54 -35.92 4.59
CA THR A 393 48.96 -36.30 3.22
C THR A 393 47.89 -35.92 2.20
N VAL A 394 48.36 -35.34 1.10
CA VAL A 394 47.64 -35.04 -0.14
C VAL A 394 47.07 -36.33 -0.74
N GLY A 395 45.79 -36.30 -1.14
CA GLY A 395 45.11 -37.37 -1.86
C GLY A 395 44.11 -36.82 -2.87
N THR A 396 44.51 -36.82 -4.13
CA THR A 396 43.78 -36.34 -5.30
C THR A 396 42.56 -37.21 -5.63
N SER A 397 41.55 -36.57 -6.25
CA SER A 397 40.52 -37.12 -7.15
C SER A 397 39.50 -38.13 -6.60
N VAL A 398 38.21 -37.73 -6.53
CA VAL A 398 37.08 -38.48 -7.15
C VAL A 398 35.95 -37.50 -7.55
N THR A 399 35.48 -37.70 -8.78
CA THR A 399 34.37 -37.09 -9.50
C THR A 399 32.99 -37.37 -8.87
N THR A 400 32.07 -36.41 -9.04
CA THR A 400 30.60 -36.56 -9.12
C THR A 400 29.85 -37.33 -8.01
N THR A 401 29.18 -36.58 -7.14
CA THR A 401 27.73 -36.73 -6.89
C THR A 401 27.22 -35.45 -6.23
N ILE A 402 26.17 -34.85 -6.80
CA ILE A 402 25.36 -33.80 -6.16
C ILE A 402 24.61 -34.47 -5.00
N GLY A 403 25.30 -34.62 -3.87
CA GLY A 403 24.71 -35.04 -2.61
C GLY A 403 23.98 -33.84 -2.02
N GLN A 404 22.67 -33.98 -1.83
CA GLN A 404 21.79 -32.97 -1.23
C GLN A 404 22.43 -32.39 0.03
N THR A 405 22.91 -31.15 -0.04
CA THR A 405 23.31 -30.38 1.14
C THR A 405 22.07 -30.20 2.00
N ARG A 406 22.12 -30.73 3.23
CA ARG A 406 21.06 -30.57 4.24
C ARG A 406 20.73 -29.08 4.41
N ALA A 407 19.45 -28.74 4.47
CA ALA A 407 18.99 -27.40 4.78
C ALA A 407 19.64 -26.88 6.09
N THR A 408 19.98 -25.60 6.12
CA THR A 408 20.65 -24.98 7.27
C THR A 408 19.70 -24.62 8.41
N GLY A 409 18.38 -24.77 8.21
CA GLY A 409 17.37 -24.45 9.19
C GLY A 409 16.59 -25.63 9.77
N ALA A 410 15.82 -25.33 10.82
CA ALA A 410 15.15 -26.33 11.65
C ALA A 410 13.88 -26.91 11.00
N ASP A 411 13.28 -26.19 10.06
CA ASP A 411 12.03 -26.55 9.38
C ASP A 411 12.24 -26.96 7.91
N GLU A 412 13.46 -27.44 7.59
CA GLU A 412 13.90 -27.83 6.24
C GLU A 412 14.06 -26.66 5.24
N ASN A 413 13.81 -25.41 5.66
CA ASN A 413 14.24 -24.22 4.94
C ASN A 413 15.63 -23.75 5.41
N ASP A 414 16.23 -22.80 4.70
CA ASP A 414 17.50 -22.22 5.10
C ASP A 414 17.35 -21.33 6.35
N ALA A 415 18.34 -21.43 7.25
CA ALA A 415 18.54 -20.42 8.28
C ALA A 415 18.94 -19.11 7.62
N PHE A 416 18.70 -17.97 8.26
CA PHE A 416 19.01 -16.67 7.65
C PHE A 416 19.37 -15.60 8.69
N ILE A 417 20.12 -14.60 8.24
CA ILE A 417 20.52 -13.43 9.03
C ILE A 417 19.81 -12.17 8.56
N ILE A 418 19.60 -11.23 9.49
CA ILE A 418 19.20 -9.86 9.17
C ILE A 418 20.36 -8.91 9.51
N VAL A 419 20.78 -8.12 8.52
CA VAL A 419 21.92 -7.18 8.63
C VAL A 419 21.53 -5.81 8.09
N GLU A 420 21.95 -4.74 8.78
CA GLU A 420 21.89 -3.36 8.27
C GLU A 420 23.32 -2.86 7.99
N VAL A 421 23.56 -2.37 6.78
CA VAL A 421 24.79 -1.69 6.40
C VAL A 421 24.49 -0.23 6.10
N ARG A 422 25.20 0.69 6.75
CA ARG A 422 24.98 2.13 6.65
C ARG A 422 26.28 2.88 6.41
N LEU A 423 26.25 3.85 5.51
CA LEU A 423 27.33 4.78 5.21
C LEU A 423 27.04 6.17 5.79
N GLY A 424 28.09 6.91 6.15
CA GLY A 424 27.96 8.30 6.59
C GLY A 424 27.55 9.27 5.50
N ARG A 425 28.01 9.02 4.28
CA ARG A 425 27.69 9.73 3.03
C ARG A 425 27.48 8.70 1.91
N PRO A 426 26.65 9.01 0.89
CA PRO A 426 26.41 8.08 -0.20
C PRO A 426 27.67 8.02 -1.07
N LEU A 427 28.06 6.83 -1.54
CA LEU A 427 29.25 6.66 -2.39
C LEU A 427 29.14 7.47 -3.69
N LYS A 428 27.90 7.58 -4.20
CA LYS A 428 27.56 8.48 -5.31
C LYS A 428 26.58 9.54 -4.81
N GLY A 429 26.97 10.80 -4.91
CA GLY A 429 26.10 11.92 -4.58
C GLY A 429 24.78 11.87 -5.36
N VAL A 430 23.70 12.36 -4.74
CA VAL A 430 22.43 12.56 -5.45
C VAL A 430 22.72 13.43 -6.66
N VAL A 431 22.48 12.90 -7.86
CA VAL A 431 22.47 13.70 -9.09
C VAL A 431 21.27 14.62 -8.96
N LYS A 432 21.48 15.78 -8.35
CA LYS A 432 20.55 16.89 -8.43
C LYS A 432 20.66 17.34 -9.89
N PRO A 433 19.60 17.22 -10.71
CA PRO A 433 19.59 17.94 -11.97
C PRO A 433 19.93 19.42 -11.67
N PRO A 434 20.70 20.10 -12.53
CA PRO A 434 21.13 21.47 -12.26
C PRO A 434 19.93 22.28 -11.82
N ARG A 435 20.01 22.86 -10.62
CA ARG A 435 18.99 23.76 -10.12
C ARG A 435 18.99 24.95 -11.06
N VAL A 436 17.98 25.02 -11.92
CA VAL A 436 17.64 26.25 -12.64
C VAL A 436 17.44 27.32 -11.55
N ILE A 437 18.33 28.31 -11.53
CA ILE A 437 18.36 29.35 -10.50
C ILE A 437 17.04 30.11 -10.58
N LYS A 438 16.50 30.62 -9.47
CA LYS A 438 15.23 31.36 -9.49
C LYS A 438 15.25 32.54 -10.47
N ASP A 439 16.43 33.06 -10.77
CA ASP A 439 16.70 34.13 -11.75
C ASP A 439 16.76 33.59 -13.20
N GLU A 440 17.29 32.40 -13.43
CA GLU A 440 17.20 31.72 -14.74
C GLU A 440 15.80 31.19 -15.00
N LEU A 441 15.12 30.67 -13.98
CA LEU A 441 13.76 30.18 -14.04
C LEU A 441 12.81 31.37 -14.20
N SER A 442 13.08 32.51 -13.56
CA SER A 442 12.32 33.74 -13.80
C SER A 442 12.70 34.41 -15.12
N ALA A 443 13.92 34.27 -15.64
CA ALA A 443 14.28 34.69 -16.99
C ALA A 443 13.59 33.81 -18.06
N MET A 444 13.61 32.48 -17.91
CA MET A 444 12.93 31.52 -18.78
C MET A 444 11.41 31.64 -18.67
N LEU A 445 10.87 31.88 -17.46
CA LEU A 445 9.46 32.21 -17.26
C LEU A 445 9.13 33.60 -17.82
N GLN A 446 10.02 34.60 -17.73
CA GLN A 446 9.81 35.91 -18.37
C GLN A 446 9.87 35.83 -19.89
N GLU A 447 10.70 34.95 -20.44
CA GLU A 447 10.81 34.67 -21.87
C GLU A 447 9.57 33.91 -22.35
N MET A 448 9.14 32.88 -21.61
CA MET A 448 7.86 32.19 -21.82
C MET A 448 6.63 33.08 -21.56
N GLU A 449 6.65 34.02 -20.62
CA GLU A 449 5.57 34.98 -20.35
C GLU A 449 5.56 36.14 -21.37
N LYS A 450 6.71 36.43 -22.00
CA LYS A 450 6.82 37.31 -23.18
C LYS A 450 6.31 36.64 -24.45
N GLU A 451 6.54 35.34 -24.61
CA GLU A 451 6.12 34.57 -25.79
C GLU A 451 4.76 33.88 -25.66
N SER A 452 4.26 33.67 -24.44
CA SER A 452 2.88 33.23 -24.22
C SER A 452 1.91 34.37 -24.55
N PRO A 453 0.77 34.10 -25.20
CA PRO A 453 -0.26 35.11 -25.37
C PRO A 453 -0.77 35.51 -23.98
N LYS A 454 -0.31 36.66 -23.47
CA LYS A 454 -0.75 37.21 -22.18
C LYS A 454 -2.28 37.23 -22.14
N SER A 455 -2.88 36.49 -21.21
CA SER A 455 -4.29 36.65 -20.88
C SER A 455 -4.51 38.10 -20.46
N ARG A 456 -5.27 38.85 -21.24
CA ARG A 456 -5.57 40.24 -20.92
C ARG A 456 -6.56 40.27 -19.76
N PHE A 457 -6.09 40.66 -18.58
CA PHE A 457 -6.99 41.21 -17.58
C PHE A 457 -7.30 42.65 -18.00
N CYS A 458 -8.40 42.83 -18.74
CA CYS A 458 -8.96 44.15 -19.03
C CYS A 458 -9.47 44.78 -17.73
N THR A 459 -8.61 45.50 -17.02
CA THR A 459 -8.91 46.23 -15.78
C THR A 459 -9.89 47.40 -15.94
N GLY A 460 -10.44 47.62 -17.14
CA GLY A 460 -11.35 48.73 -17.42
C GLY A 460 -12.83 48.43 -17.18
N ARG A 461 -13.35 47.27 -17.60
CA ARG A 461 -14.79 46.89 -17.52
C ARG A 461 -15.07 45.37 -17.66
N GLY A 462 -14.06 44.50 -17.56
CA GLY A 462 -14.20 43.08 -17.92
C GLY A 462 -14.71 42.22 -16.76
N GLN A 463 -15.91 41.64 -16.93
CA GLN A 463 -16.40 40.54 -16.09
C GLN A 463 -15.40 39.37 -16.07
N LEU A 464 -15.25 38.76 -14.89
CA LEU A 464 -14.25 37.72 -14.61
C LEU A 464 -14.78 36.33 -14.97
N GLU A 465 -13.90 35.32 -15.03
CA GLU A 465 -14.29 33.91 -15.13
C GLU A 465 -15.35 33.51 -14.06
N GLU A 466 -15.33 34.20 -12.91
CA GLU A 466 -16.34 34.06 -11.86
C GLU A 466 -17.78 34.40 -12.31
N ASP A 467 -17.96 35.37 -13.21
CA ASP A 467 -19.27 35.74 -13.73
C ASP A 467 -19.82 34.69 -14.70
N TRP A 468 -18.95 34.12 -15.55
CA TRP A 468 -19.28 32.95 -16.36
C TRP A 468 -19.70 31.77 -15.47
N HIS A 469 -18.93 31.48 -14.40
CA HIS A 469 -19.30 30.45 -13.42
C HIS A 469 -20.62 30.76 -12.71
N LYS A 470 -20.89 32.03 -12.39
CA LYS A 470 -22.15 32.47 -11.76
C LYS A 470 -23.34 32.27 -12.70
N THR A 471 -23.18 32.53 -13.99
CA THR A 471 -24.21 32.31 -15.01
C THR A 471 -24.48 30.82 -15.21
N VAL A 472 -23.43 29.99 -15.28
CA VAL A 472 -23.58 28.53 -15.27
C VAL A 472 -24.32 28.06 -13.99
N ARG A 473 -24.02 28.63 -12.82
CA ARG A 473 -24.69 28.27 -11.54
C ARG A 473 -26.16 28.63 -11.55
N THR A 474 -26.46 29.82 -12.06
CA THR A 474 -27.83 30.36 -12.14
C THR A 474 -28.66 29.52 -13.11
N ALA A 475 -28.07 29.11 -14.24
CA ALA A 475 -28.68 28.19 -15.18
C ALA A 475 -29.03 26.84 -14.55
N VAL A 476 -28.08 26.22 -13.84
CA VAL A 476 -28.32 24.95 -13.13
C VAL A 476 -29.44 25.09 -12.11
N ASN A 477 -29.42 26.16 -11.32
CA ASN A 477 -30.42 26.40 -10.29
C ASN A 477 -31.82 26.66 -10.88
N SER A 478 -31.90 27.36 -12.01
CA SER A 478 -33.15 27.57 -12.74
C SER A 478 -33.67 26.27 -13.37
N LEU A 479 -32.79 25.46 -13.96
CA LEU A 479 -33.13 24.15 -14.51
C LEU A 479 -33.61 23.17 -13.42
N ARG A 480 -33.01 23.20 -12.22
CA ARG A 480 -33.45 22.38 -11.07
C ARG A 480 -34.85 22.73 -10.56
N LYS A 481 -35.35 23.94 -10.83
CA LYS A 481 -36.70 24.37 -10.46
C LYS A 481 -37.76 23.92 -11.48
N VAL A 482 -37.34 23.36 -12.62
CA VAL A 482 -38.26 22.83 -13.63
C VAL A 482 -38.76 21.44 -13.19
N PRO A 483 -40.08 21.16 -13.22
CA PRO A 483 -40.67 19.92 -12.71
C PRO A 483 -40.15 18.63 -13.36
N TYR A 484 -39.58 18.72 -14.56
CA TYR A 484 -39.09 17.59 -15.37
C TYR A 484 -37.58 17.60 -15.55
N TYR A 485 -36.84 17.78 -14.45
CA TYR A 485 -35.39 17.60 -14.46
C TYR A 485 -35.05 16.13 -14.82
N GLY A 486 -34.54 15.89 -16.03
CA GLY A 486 -34.14 14.55 -16.52
C GLY A 486 -34.75 14.08 -17.85
N ALA A 487 -35.69 14.82 -18.44
CA ALA A 487 -36.04 14.60 -19.85
C ALA A 487 -34.85 14.99 -20.74
N THR A 488 -34.59 14.31 -21.85
CA THR A 488 -33.43 14.63 -22.73
C THR A 488 -33.81 15.32 -24.02
N GLU A 489 -35.09 15.67 -24.15
CA GLU A 489 -35.59 16.46 -25.25
C GLU A 489 -35.37 17.95 -24.97
N PHE A 490 -34.33 18.51 -25.59
CA PHE A 490 -34.00 19.93 -25.55
C PHE A 490 -35.21 20.82 -25.87
N CYS A 491 -36.07 20.38 -26.79
CA CYS A 491 -37.29 21.09 -27.21
C CYS A 491 -38.28 21.28 -26.04
N THR A 492 -38.39 20.29 -25.15
CA THR A 492 -39.34 20.30 -24.02
C THR A 492 -38.87 21.27 -22.92
N PHE A 493 -37.57 21.30 -22.64
CA PHE A 493 -36.97 22.33 -21.78
C PHE A 493 -37.15 23.73 -22.37
N ASN A 494 -36.89 23.88 -23.66
CA ASN A 494 -36.94 25.17 -24.32
C ASN A 494 -38.37 25.74 -24.37
N ARG A 495 -39.38 24.87 -24.48
CA ARG A 495 -40.81 25.21 -24.45
C ARG A 495 -41.28 25.63 -23.06
N GLN A 496 -40.88 24.93 -22.01
CA GLN A 496 -41.24 25.28 -20.63
C GLN A 496 -40.52 26.54 -20.13
N LEU A 497 -39.23 26.67 -20.46
CA LEU A 497 -38.51 27.89 -20.18
C LEU A 497 -39.09 29.07 -20.98
N SER A 498 -39.65 28.88 -22.19
CA SER A 498 -40.32 29.98 -22.91
C SER A 498 -41.63 30.43 -22.31
N GLU A 499 -42.30 29.61 -21.50
CA GLU A 499 -43.50 30.02 -20.75
C GLU A 499 -43.13 30.95 -19.57
N THR A 500 -41.84 31.11 -19.27
CA THR A 500 -41.32 31.92 -18.18
C THR A 500 -40.30 32.95 -18.70
N ARG A 501 -40.19 34.11 -18.05
CA ARG A 501 -39.19 35.14 -18.44
C ARG A 501 -37.74 34.63 -18.31
N THR A 502 -37.54 33.54 -17.57
CA THR A 502 -36.26 32.90 -17.30
C THR A 502 -35.55 32.35 -18.54
N ARG A 503 -36.24 31.95 -19.63
CA ARG A 503 -35.54 31.58 -20.88
C ARG A 503 -34.76 32.73 -21.45
N VAL A 504 -35.45 33.86 -21.64
CA VAL A 504 -34.86 35.06 -22.26
C VAL A 504 -33.68 35.50 -21.39
N GLU A 505 -33.88 35.65 -20.09
CA GLU A 505 -32.83 36.04 -19.15
C GLU A 505 -31.61 35.09 -19.18
N LEU A 506 -31.83 33.78 -19.11
CA LEU A 506 -30.73 32.81 -19.18
C LEU A 506 -30.01 32.84 -20.52
N THR A 507 -30.74 32.84 -21.64
CA THR A 507 -30.11 32.89 -22.97
C THR A 507 -29.36 34.18 -23.20
N THR A 508 -29.89 35.33 -22.77
CA THR A 508 -29.20 36.62 -22.87
C THR A 508 -27.95 36.66 -22.01
N SER A 509 -28.02 36.17 -20.77
CA SER A 509 -26.85 36.09 -19.87
C SER A 509 -25.80 35.13 -20.40
N PHE A 510 -26.19 33.95 -20.90
CA PHE A 510 -25.25 33.02 -21.54
C PHE A 510 -24.55 33.64 -22.73
N TRP A 511 -25.28 34.32 -23.61
CA TRP A 511 -24.69 34.94 -24.81
C TRP A 511 -23.77 36.09 -24.45
N GLN A 512 -24.19 36.98 -23.55
CA GLN A 512 -23.41 38.13 -23.14
C GLN A 512 -22.15 37.71 -22.38
N ASP A 513 -22.29 36.86 -21.35
CA ASP A 513 -21.17 36.46 -20.52
C ASP A 513 -20.21 35.53 -21.27
N ALA A 514 -20.71 34.66 -22.17
CA ALA A 514 -19.84 33.85 -23.05
C ALA A 514 -19.06 34.71 -24.03
N ALA A 515 -19.70 35.68 -24.69
CA ALA A 515 -19.03 36.58 -25.61
C ALA A 515 -17.95 37.42 -24.90
N ILE A 516 -18.23 37.86 -23.68
CA ILE A 516 -17.28 38.60 -22.84
C ILE A 516 -16.12 37.70 -22.40
N PHE A 517 -16.40 36.47 -21.97
CA PHE A 517 -15.38 35.47 -21.60
C PHE A 517 -14.45 35.14 -22.78
N ILE A 518 -15.02 34.92 -23.97
CA ILE A 518 -14.25 34.65 -25.20
C ILE A 518 -13.41 35.87 -25.56
N ASN A 519 -13.98 37.07 -25.56
CA ASN A 519 -13.25 38.29 -25.93
C ASN A 519 -12.12 38.65 -24.94
N ASN A 520 -12.24 38.24 -23.67
CA ASN A 520 -11.17 38.38 -22.69
C ASN A 520 -10.10 37.29 -22.85
N SER A 521 -10.47 36.09 -23.28
CA SER A 521 -9.57 34.93 -23.44
C SER A 521 -8.85 34.91 -24.79
N PHE A 522 -9.48 35.47 -25.83
CA PHE A 522 -8.98 35.52 -27.20
C PHE A 522 -9.07 36.95 -27.73
N VAL A 523 -8.04 37.42 -28.43
CA VAL A 523 -8.10 38.73 -29.11
C VAL A 523 -8.94 38.59 -30.37
N VAL A 524 -10.27 38.64 -30.24
CA VAL A 524 -11.23 38.32 -31.32
C VAL A 524 -10.92 39.10 -32.61
N GLN A 525 -10.47 40.35 -32.51
CA GLN A 525 -10.03 41.15 -33.65
C GLN A 525 -8.95 40.48 -34.52
N GLN A 526 -8.03 39.69 -33.93
CA GLN A 526 -6.99 38.99 -34.69
C GLN A 526 -7.56 37.86 -35.57
N TYR A 527 -8.72 37.32 -35.21
CA TYR A 527 -9.35 36.17 -35.87
C TYR A 527 -10.47 36.58 -36.84
N LEU A 528 -10.83 37.87 -36.92
CA LEU A 528 -11.87 38.38 -37.82
C LEU A 528 -11.40 38.65 -39.27
N HIS A 529 -10.12 38.38 -39.58
CA HIS A 529 -9.53 38.69 -40.89
C HIS A 529 -9.78 37.61 -41.96
N SER A 530 -10.16 36.40 -41.56
CA SER A 530 -10.45 35.25 -42.43
C SER A 530 -11.52 34.36 -41.80
N ASP A 531 -12.44 33.83 -42.62
CA ASP A 531 -13.50 32.93 -42.17
C ASP A 531 -12.93 31.62 -41.58
N GLU A 532 -11.85 31.08 -42.14
CA GLU A 532 -11.18 29.86 -41.62
C GLU A 532 -10.60 30.07 -40.22
N VAL A 533 -10.02 31.26 -39.98
CA VAL A 533 -9.42 31.64 -38.70
C VAL A 533 -10.51 31.98 -37.67
N PHE A 534 -11.64 32.50 -38.14
CA PHE A 534 -12.82 32.70 -37.31
C PHE A 534 -13.47 31.37 -36.89
N GLU A 535 -13.57 30.39 -37.79
CA GLU A 535 -14.02 29.03 -37.45
C GLU A 535 -13.11 28.37 -36.41
N GLU A 536 -11.79 28.54 -36.54
CA GLU A 536 -10.82 28.07 -35.56
C GLU A 536 -11.05 28.71 -34.18
N LEU A 537 -11.28 30.02 -34.13
CA LEU A 537 -11.64 30.73 -32.90
C LEU A 537 -12.93 30.18 -32.29
N VAL A 538 -13.97 29.92 -33.08
CA VAL A 538 -15.25 29.38 -32.60
C VAL A 538 -15.05 27.99 -31.99
N MET A 539 -14.25 27.12 -32.60
CA MET A 539 -13.94 25.80 -32.05
C MET A 539 -13.17 25.89 -30.72
N MET A 540 -12.15 26.76 -30.65
CA MET A 540 -11.37 26.98 -29.43
C MET A 540 -12.23 27.60 -28.31
N ALA A 541 -13.06 28.59 -28.65
CA ALA A 541 -14.00 29.23 -27.75
C ALA A 541 -14.99 28.22 -27.15
N GLN A 542 -15.57 27.36 -27.99
CA GLN A 542 -16.48 26.31 -27.55
C GLN A 542 -15.80 25.33 -26.59
N ALA A 543 -14.56 24.92 -26.88
CA ALA A 543 -13.79 24.04 -26.01
C ALA A 543 -13.48 24.69 -24.65
N CYS A 544 -13.08 25.97 -24.64
CA CYS A 544 -12.77 26.70 -23.41
C CYS A 544 -14.00 26.94 -22.53
N LEU A 545 -15.12 27.39 -23.12
CA LEU A 545 -16.38 27.57 -22.40
C LEU A 545 -16.87 26.25 -21.80
N MET A 546 -16.80 25.16 -22.58
CA MET A 546 -17.22 23.84 -22.13
C MET A 546 -16.32 23.32 -21.00
N LYS A 547 -14.99 23.49 -21.11
CA LYS A 547 -14.04 23.08 -20.08
C LYS A 547 -14.29 23.83 -18.76
N SER A 548 -14.49 25.15 -18.82
CA SER A 548 -14.75 25.98 -17.64
C SER A 548 -16.12 25.66 -17.01
N ALA A 549 -17.16 25.48 -17.84
CA ALA A 549 -18.47 25.04 -17.37
C ALA A 549 -18.42 23.63 -16.73
N CYS A 550 -17.73 22.67 -17.35
CA CYS A 550 -17.54 21.33 -16.80
C CYS A 550 -16.76 21.37 -15.48
N GLY A 551 -15.67 22.14 -15.41
CA GLY A 551 -14.89 22.31 -14.18
C GLY A 551 -15.72 22.88 -13.03
N MET A 552 -16.58 23.85 -13.33
CA MET A 552 -17.52 24.43 -12.36
C MET A 552 -18.57 23.39 -11.92
N LEU A 553 -19.19 22.69 -12.87
CA LEU A 553 -20.29 21.75 -12.60
C LEU A 553 -19.83 20.50 -11.83
N LEU A 554 -18.62 20.02 -12.11
CA LEU A 554 -18.07 18.80 -11.52
C LEU A 554 -17.27 19.10 -10.24
N GLY A 555 -16.70 20.29 -10.07
CA GLY A 555 -15.89 20.65 -8.89
C GLY A 555 -14.57 19.87 -8.77
N PRO A 556 -13.65 20.29 -7.87
CA PRO A 556 -12.32 19.68 -7.73
C PRO A 556 -12.31 18.28 -7.10
N ALA A 557 -13.45 17.79 -6.60
CA ALA A 557 -13.56 16.51 -5.89
C ALA A 557 -13.87 15.29 -6.79
N TYR A 558 -14.15 15.49 -8.07
CA TYR A 558 -14.55 14.43 -9.02
C TYR A 558 -13.35 13.73 -9.72
N GLY A 559 -12.13 13.93 -9.21
CA GLY A 559 -10.89 13.55 -9.90
C GLY A 559 -10.34 12.15 -9.65
N GLN A 560 -11.08 11.21 -9.03
CA GLN A 560 -10.67 9.81 -9.05
C GLN A 560 -11.36 9.12 -10.22
N GLU A 561 -10.66 9.04 -11.36
CA GLU A 561 -11.05 8.11 -12.43
C GLU A 561 -11.13 6.70 -11.83
N VAL A 562 -12.34 6.17 -11.74
CA VAL A 562 -12.59 4.80 -11.28
C VAL A 562 -11.88 3.85 -12.24
N ASP A 563 -11.06 2.95 -11.70
CA ASP A 563 -10.35 1.90 -12.43
C ASP A 563 -11.32 1.20 -13.40
N THR A 564 -10.97 1.14 -14.69
CA THR A 564 -11.86 0.61 -15.74
C THR A 564 -12.30 -0.82 -15.46
N ALA A 565 -11.45 -1.62 -14.81
CA ALA A 565 -11.77 -2.97 -14.41
C ALA A 565 -12.80 -3.03 -13.24
N VAL A 566 -12.74 -2.09 -12.29
CA VAL A 566 -13.74 -1.95 -11.22
C VAL A 566 -15.09 -1.55 -11.83
N LYS A 567 -15.05 -0.59 -12.76
CA LYS A 567 -16.22 -0.15 -13.51
C LYS A 567 -16.86 -1.31 -14.27
N ALA A 568 -16.07 -2.12 -14.98
CA ALA A 568 -16.54 -3.33 -15.66
C ALA A 568 -17.15 -4.36 -14.70
N ALA A 569 -16.52 -4.62 -13.55
CA ALA A 569 -17.02 -5.56 -12.55
C ALA A 569 -18.37 -5.14 -11.96
N ARG A 570 -18.55 -3.82 -11.68
CA ARG A 570 -19.82 -3.23 -11.26
C ARG A 570 -20.89 -3.38 -12.33
N HIS A 571 -20.55 -3.09 -13.59
CA HIS A 571 -21.48 -3.22 -14.70
C HIS A 571 -21.98 -4.66 -14.86
N ALA A 572 -21.07 -5.64 -14.83
CA ALA A 572 -21.41 -7.06 -14.92
C ALA A 572 -22.36 -7.48 -13.80
N ARG A 573 -22.11 -7.03 -12.57
CA ARG A 573 -22.98 -7.30 -11.41
C ARG A 573 -24.39 -6.76 -11.61
N GLN A 574 -24.52 -5.54 -12.11
CA GLN A 574 -25.82 -4.92 -12.37
C GLN A 574 -26.59 -5.62 -13.50
N MET A 575 -25.89 -6.09 -14.55
CA MET A 575 -26.50 -6.96 -15.58
C MET A 575 -26.98 -8.31 -15.03
N GLN A 576 -26.69 -8.61 -13.76
CA GLN A 576 -26.84 -9.92 -13.13
C GLN A 576 -25.98 -10.99 -13.79
N ASP A 577 -24.87 -10.60 -14.44
CA ASP A 577 -23.79 -11.49 -14.84
C ASP A 577 -22.82 -11.62 -13.66
N THR A 578 -23.34 -12.26 -12.61
CA THR A 578 -22.70 -12.33 -11.30
C THR A 578 -21.41 -13.16 -11.35
N VAL A 579 -21.32 -14.16 -12.24
CA VAL A 579 -20.12 -15.00 -12.41
C VAL A 579 -18.99 -14.19 -13.02
N HIS A 580 -19.25 -13.47 -14.12
CA HIS A 580 -18.26 -12.59 -14.74
C HIS A 580 -17.82 -11.47 -13.79
N SER A 581 -18.77 -10.89 -13.05
CA SER A 581 -18.48 -9.90 -12.01
C SER A 581 -17.56 -10.44 -10.93
N MET A 582 -17.84 -11.64 -10.40
CA MET A 582 -17.01 -12.31 -9.40
C MET A 582 -15.58 -12.53 -9.93
N GLU A 583 -15.43 -13.03 -11.16
CA GLU A 583 -14.10 -13.24 -11.75
C GLU A 583 -13.30 -11.94 -11.90
N LEU A 584 -13.96 -10.85 -12.31
CA LEU A 584 -13.33 -9.53 -12.43
C LEU A 584 -12.91 -8.99 -11.06
N TYR A 585 -13.76 -9.13 -10.04
CA TYR A 585 -13.42 -8.71 -8.67
C TYR A 585 -12.30 -9.57 -8.06
N LEU A 586 -12.31 -10.89 -8.29
CA LEU A 586 -11.23 -11.76 -7.85
C LEU A 586 -9.90 -11.35 -8.49
N LYS A 587 -9.90 -11.06 -9.78
CA LYS A 587 -8.70 -10.55 -10.46
C LYS A 587 -8.22 -9.23 -9.86
N LEU A 588 -9.13 -8.27 -9.63
CA LEU A 588 -8.80 -6.99 -9.00
C LEU A 588 -8.17 -7.14 -7.62
N VAL A 589 -8.69 -8.09 -6.84
CA VAL A 589 -8.20 -8.39 -5.49
C VAL A 589 -6.86 -9.11 -5.53
N VAL A 590 -6.62 -9.99 -6.51
CA VAL A 590 -5.31 -10.62 -6.72
C VAL A 590 -4.27 -9.59 -7.18
N ASP A 591 -4.63 -8.69 -8.10
CA ASP A 591 -3.75 -7.66 -8.64
C ASP A 591 -3.42 -6.59 -7.57
N LYS A 592 -4.40 -6.23 -6.72
CA LYS A 592 -4.25 -5.20 -5.66
C LYS A 592 -4.79 -5.70 -4.30
N PRO A 593 -4.10 -6.65 -3.63
CA PRO A 593 -4.61 -7.33 -2.44
C PRO A 593 -4.68 -6.45 -1.18
N ARG A 594 -4.05 -5.27 -1.20
CA ARG A 594 -4.08 -4.31 -0.08
C ARG A 594 -5.24 -3.32 -0.16
N ASN A 595 -5.99 -3.28 -1.27
CA ASN A 595 -7.12 -2.35 -1.40
C ASN A 595 -8.36 -2.89 -0.68
N ALA A 596 -8.74 -2.28 0.45
CA ALA A 596 -9.87 -2.70 1.27
C ALA A 596 -11.22 -2.65 0.54
N ASP A 597 -11.41 -1.69 -0.38
CA ASP A 597 -12.70 -1.50 -1.06
C ASP A 597 -12.99 -2.60 -2.06
N TYR A 598 -11.96 -3.14 -2.71
CA TYR A 598 -12.10 -4.26 -3.65
C TYR A 598 -12.57 -5.52 -2.94
N TRP A 599 -12.05 -5.77 -1.73
CA TRP A 599 -12.51 -6.88 -0.89
C TRP A 599 -13.96 -6.71 -0.43
N ARG A 600 -14.40 -5.47 -0.15
CA ARG A 600 -15.80 -5.18 0.21
C ARG A 600 -16.75 -5.38 -0.97
N GLU A 601 -16.38 -4.90 -2.16
CA GLU A 601 -17.17 -5.08 -3.38
C GLU A 601 -17.25 -6.54 -3.80
N LEU A 602 -16.12 -7.27 -3.71
CA LEU A 602 -16.08 -8.72 -3.91
C LEU A 602 -16.99 -9.44 -2.91
N SER A 603 -16.93 -9.07 -1.62
CA SER A 603 -17.83 -9.61 -0.59
C SER A 603 -19.31 -9.38 -0.94
N THR A 604 -19.65 -8.16 -1.37
CA THR A 604 -21.03 -7.82 -1.73
C THR A 604 -21.50 -8.60 -2.96
N CYS A 605 -20.60 -8.91 -3.91
CA CYS A 605 -20.87 -9.78 -5.05
C CYS A 605 -21.04 -11.24 -4.63
N LEU A 606 -20.13 -11.76 -3.80
CA LEU A 606 -20.17 -13.12 -3.27
C LEU A 606 -21.39 -13.38 -2.39
N LYS A 607 -21.96 -12.36 -1.73
CA LYS A 607 -23.19 -12.51 -0.94
C LYS A 607 -24.36 -13.11 -1.74
N ASP A 608 -24.38 -12.89 -3.06
CA ASP A 608 -25.41 -13.45 -3.95
C ASP A 608 -25.16 -14.96 -4.27
N PHE A 609 -23.97 -15.51 -3.96
CA PHE A 609 -23.57 -16.91 -4.22
C PHE A 609 -23.23 -17.71 -2.96
N ASP A 610 -22.27 -17.21 -2.19
CA ASP A 610 -21.64 -17.86 -1.05
C ASP A 610 -21.41 -16.82 0.06
N ARG A 611 -22.24 -16.94 1.08
CA ARG A 611 -22.26 -16.04 2.23
C ARG A 611 -21.01 -16.17 3.09
N ASP A 612 -20.44 -17.37 3.21
CA ASP A 612 -19.30 -17.63 4.09
C ASP A 612 -18.03 -17.01 3.49
N TRP A 613 -17.82 -17.19 2.19
CA TRP A 613 -16.72 -16.52 1.49
C TRP A 613 -16.91 -15.00 1.43
N ALA A 614 -18.15 -14.53 1.27
CA ALA A 614 -18.45 -13.10 1.40
C ALA A 614 -18.01 -12.56 2.77
N ASN A 615 -18.25 -13.31 3.84
CA ASN A 615 -17.85 -12.94 5.20
C ASN A 615 -16.32 -12.89 5.37
N VAL A 616 -15.60 -13.86 4.81
CA VAL A 616 -14.13 -13.89 4.79
C VAL A 616 -13.56 -12.66 4.08
N CYS A 617 -14.06 -12.34 2.88
CA CYS A 617 -13.66 -11.15 2.14
C CYS A 617 -13.93 -9.86 2.93
N LEU A 618 -15.05 -9.79 3.63
CA LEU A 618 -15.39 -8.61 4.43
C LEU A 618 -14.52 -8.47 5.68
N ASN A 619 -14.19 -9.58 6.35
CA ASN A 619 -13.22 -9.59 7.45
C ASN A 619 -11.86 -9.08 6.97
N LYS A 620 -11.42 -9.49 5.78
CA LYS A 620 -10.19 -8.99 5.17
C LYS A 620 -10.26 -7.48 4.92
N SER A 621 -11.38 -6.98 4.41
CA SER A 621 -11.60 -5.53 4.22
C SER A 621 -11.53 -4.75 5.55
N VAL A 622 -12.17 -5.26 6.61
CA VAL A 622 -12.11 -4.64 7.96
C VAL A 622 -10.68 -4.64 8.53
N VAL A 623 -9.93 -5.73 8.35
CA VAL A 623 -8.52 -5.81 8.81
C VAL A 623 -7.64 -4.79 8.07
N LEU A 624 -7.87 -4.58 6.77
CA LEU A 624 -7.11 -3.63 5.97
C LEU A 624 -7.48 -2.17 6.29
N ASN A 625 -8.77 -1.87 6.51
CA ASN A 625 -9.23 -0.55 6.91
C ASN A 625 -10.34 -0.63 7.97
N PRO A 626 -9.99 -0.60 9.28
CA PRO A 626 -10.95 -0.81 10.36
C PRO A 626 -11.87 0.39 10.61
N ARG A 627 -11.61 1.54 9.99
CA ARG A 627 -12.42 2.77 10.15
C ARG A 627 -13.28 3.07 8.92
N HIS A 628 -13.21 2.25 7.87
CA HIS A 628 -13.95 2.52 6.65
C HIS A 628 -15.46 2.37 6.87
N PRO A 629 -16.27 3.41 6.67
CA PRO A 629 -17.64 3.40 7.16
C PRO A 629 -18.56 2.46 6.34
N LEU A 630 -18.39 2.38 5.02
CA LEU A 630 -19.16 1.42 4.22
C LEU A 630 -18.78 -0.04 4.55
N THR A 631 -17.51 -0.29 4.89
CA THR A 631 -17.05 -1.65 5.24
C THR A 631 -17.62 -2.07 6.59
N LEU A 632 -17.58 -1.17 7.60
CA LEU A 632 -18.20 -1.41 8.90
C LEU A 632 -19.70 -1.60 8.78
N LEU A 633 -20.38 -0.81 7.94
CA LEU A 633 -21.81 -0.94 7.67
C LEU A 633 -22.15 -2.28 7.00
N SER A 634 -21.42 -2.66 5.93
CA SER A 634 -21.61 -3.97 5.31
C SER A 634 -21.39 -5.11 6.31
N LYS A 635 -20.36 -5.00 7.17
CA LYS A 635 -20.04 -6.03 8.15
C LYS A 635 -21.12 -6.13 9.24
N GLY A 636 -21.55 -5.00 9.78
CA GLY A 636 -22.64 -4.91 10.74
C GLY A 636 -23.94 -5.46 10.16
N ALA A 637 -24.29 -5.11 8.93
CA ALA A 637 -25.50 -5.61 8.26
C ALA A 637 -25.47 -7.11 7.99
N MET A 638 -24.32 -7.65 7.56
CA MET A 638 -24.18 -9.08 7.31
C MET A 638 -24.20 -9.90 8.61
N LEU A 639 -23.55 -9.40 9.67
CA LEU A 639 -23.65 -10.02 11.01
C LEU A 639 -25.05 -9.90 11.59
N PHE A 640 -25.76 -8.80 11.35
CA PHE A 640 -27.11 -8.60 11.86
C PHE A 640 -28.08 -9.70 11.39
N GLU A 641 -27.92 -10.16 10.16
CA GLU A 641 -28.70 -11.27 9.61
C GLU A 641 -28.39 -12.63 10.25
N GLU A 642 -27.16 -12.85 10.75
CA GLU A 642 -26.75 -14.10 11.43
C GLU A 642 -26.99 -14.05 12.94
N ASN A 643 -26.47 -13.00 13.57
CA ASN A 643 -26.55 -12.73 14.99
C ASN A 643 -26.70 -11.22 15.24
N PRO A 644 -27.93 -10.74 15.50
CA PRO A 644 -28.21 -9.34 15.77
C PRO A 644 -27.38 -8.72 16.91
N LEU A 645 -27.00 -9.50 17.92
CA LEU A 645 -26.19 -9.01 19.05
C LEU A 645 -24.74 -8.74 18.65
N ALA A 646 -24.16 -9.62 17.82
CA ALA A 646 -22.78 -9.49 17.36
C ALA A 646 -22.58 -8.29 16.42
N ALA A 647 -23.66 -7.77 15.83
CA ALA A 647 -23.63 -6.60 14.96
C ALA A 647 -23.53 -5.27 15.73
N GLU A 648 -23.93 -5.22 17.00
CA GLU A 648 -24.00 -4.00 17.80
C GLU A 648 -22.71 -3.17 17.82
N PRO A 649 -21.51 -3.77 18.04
CA PRO A 649 -20.27 -3.01 18.10
C PRO A 649 -19.97 -2.25 16.80
N PHE A 650 -20.40 -2.79 15.64
CA PHE A 650 -20.17 -2.15 14.34
C PHE A 650 -21.05 -0.90 14.18
N PHE A 651 -22.32 -0.97 14.58
CA PHE A 651 -23.21 0.19 14.54
C PHE A 651 -22.81 1.28 15.53
N ILE A 652 -22.34 0.91 16.73
CA ILE A 652 -21.79 1.88 17.70
C ILE A 652 -20.51 2.50 17.16
N ALA A 653 -19.60 1.70 16.58
CA ALA A 653 -18.36 2.20 15.97
C ALA A 653 -18.63 3.18 14.82
N LEU A 654 -19.67 2.93 14.02
CA LEU A 654 -20.10 3.83 12.95
C LEU A 654 -20.47 5.22 13.47
N LEU A 655 -21.26 5.29 14.56
CA LEU A 655 -21.62 6.56 15.21
C LEU A 655 -20.41 7.26 15.80
N ALA A 656 -19.48 6.50 16.40
CA ALA A 656 -18.28 7.05 17.04
C ALA A 656 -17.28 7.61 16.02
N PHE A 657 -17.08 6.93 14.88
CA PHE A 657 -16.13 7.36 13.86
C PHE A 657 -16.70 8.40 12.89
N ASN A 658 -18.03 8.41 12.66
CA ASN A 658 -18.68 9.28 11.68
C ASN A 658 -19.88 10.03 12.28
N PRO A 659 -19.66 10.88 13.30
CA PRO A 659 -20.75 11.54 14.03
C PRO A 659 -21.53 12.57 13.19
N VAL A 660 -20.97 13.05 12.07
CA VAL A 660 -21.62 14.06 11.21
C VAL A 660 -22.47 13.40 10.11
N TRP A 661 -22.32 12.09 9.86
CA TRP A 661 -22.99 11.42 8.75
C TRP A 661 -24.42 10.97 9.11
N THR A 662 -25.41 11.82 8.83
CA THR A 662 -26.83 11.62 9.21
C THR A 662 -27.48 10.33 8.69
N THR A 663 -27.05 9.78 7.55
CA THR A 663 -27.55 8.49 7.04
C THR A 663 -27.18 7.33 7.97
N VAL A 664 -25.97 7.35 8.55
CA VAL A 664 -25.49 6.32 9.48
C VAL A 664 -26.27 6.35 10.80
N TRP A 665 -26.60 7.54 11.30
CA TRP A 665 -27.50 7.69 12.46
C TRP A 665 -28.87 7.06 12.21
N THR A 666 -29.42 7.31 11.02
CA THR A 666 -30.71 6.77 10.61
C THR A 666 -30.67 5.24 10.54
N ILE A 667 -29.63 4.66 9.93
CA ILE A 667 -29.44 3.20 9.85
C ILE A 667 -29.26 2.58 11.24
N THR A 668 -28.49 3.23 12.12
CA THR A 668 -28.24 2.72 13.47
C THR A 668 -29.52 2.75 14.32
N SER A 669 -30.34 3.80 14.20
CA SER A 669 -31.68 3.84 14.81
C SER A 669 -32.55 2.68 14.32
N VAL A 670 -32.54 2.39 13.01
CA VAL A 670 -33.29 1.28 12.41
C VAL A 670 -32.85 -0.08 12.96
N TYR A 671 -31.54 -0.28 13.16
CA TYR A 671 -31.00 -1.47 13.81
C TYR A 671 -31.57 -1.66 15.23
N PHE A 672 -31.54 -0.63 16.08
CA PHE A 672 -32.09 -0.70 17.44
C PHE A 672 -33.62 -0.86 17.44
N TYR A 673 -34.31 -0.25 16.48
CA TYR A 673 -35.75 -0.38 16.30
C TYR A 673 -36.14 -1.82 15.97
N LYS A 674 -35.40 -2.49 15.07
CA LYS A 674 -35.66 -3.89 14.73
C LYS A 674 -35.37 -4.85 15.88
N ARG A 675 -34.53 -4.44 16.83
CA ARG A 675 -34.28 -5.15 18.09
C ARG A 675 -35.26 -4.80 19.22
N GLU A 676 -36.34 -4.07 18.91
CA GLU A 676 -37.38 -3.67 19.87
C GLU A 676 -36.88 -2.74 20.99
N MET A 677 -35.69 -2.14 20.83
CA MET A 677 -35.15 -1.13 21.73
C MET A 677 -35.57 0.27 21.29
N TYR A 678 -36.89 0.52 21.32
CA TYR A 678 -37.48 1.74 20.78
C TYR A 678 -36.94 3.02 21.43
N HIS A 679 -36.73 3.00 22.75
CA HIS A 679 -36.21 4.18 23.47
C HIS A 679 -34.82 4.61 22.97
N VAL A 680 -33.94 3.64 22.65
CA VAL A 680 -32.60 3.91 22.13
C VAL A 680 -32.71 4.45 20.71
N ALA A 681 -33.53 3.81 19.87
CA ALA A 681 -33.74 4.22 18.49
C ALA A 681 -34.27 5.66 18.38
N ASP A 682 -35.23 6.04 19.23
CA ASP A 682 -35.79 7.39 19.29
C ASP A 682 -34.76 8.41 19.79
N THR A 683 -33.95 8.03 20.78
CA THR A 683 -32.87 8.88 21.31
C THR A 683 -31.82 9.16 20.23
N ILE A 684 -31.42 8.13 19.47
CA ILE A 684 -30.48 8.26 18.34
C ILE A 684 -31.04 9.20 17.28
N MET A 685 -32.33 9.10 16.95
CA MET A 685 -32.96 10.00 15.97
C MET A 685 -33.03 11.45 16.45
N LYS A 686 -33.30 11.70 17.74
CA LYS A 686 -33.22 13.05 18.31
C LYS A 686 -31.82 13.66 18.16
N PHE A 687 -30.77 12.86 18.36
CA PHE A 687 -29.40 13.30 18.10
C PHE A 687 -29.15 13.52 16.60
N ALA A 688 -29.65 12.66 15.72
CA ALA A 688 -29.54 12.82 14.27
C ALA A 688 -30.17 14.13 13.78
N GLU A 689 -31.32 14.52 14.33
CA GLU A 689 -31.99 15.80 14.03
C GLU A 689 -31.21 17.00 14.57
N LYS A 690 -30.62 16.88 15.76
CA LYS A 690 -29.75 17.91 16.33
C LYS A 690 -28.50 18.15 15.47
N VAL A 691 -27.82 17.08 15.07
CA VAL A 691 -26.65 17.13 14.17
C VAL A 691 -27.01 17.77 12.83
N ARG A 692 -28.21 17.49 12.29
CA ARG A 692 -28.71 18.11 11.06
C ARG A 692 -29.03 19.60 11.22
N GLY A 693 -29.49 20.02 12.39
CA GLY A 693 -29.80 21.42 12.71
C GLY A 693 -28.56 22.30 12.85
N GLU A 694 -27.47 21.72 13.36
CA GLU A 694 -26.15 22.35 13.43
C GLU A 694 -25.50 22.32 12.03
N ARG A 695 -25.83 23.30 11.17
CA ARG A 695 -25.33 23.40 9.78
C ARG A 695 -23.80 23.32 9.69
N CYS A 696 -23.28 22.10 9.55
CA CYS A 696 -21.86 21.86 9.35
C CYS A 696 -21.55 21.85 7.83
N PRO A 697 -20.57 22.64 7.34
CA PRO A 697 -20.15 22.61 5.93
C PRO A 697 -19.73 21.22 5.42
N GLU A 698 -19.38 20.31 6.33
CA GLU A 698 -18.93 18.95 6.02
C GLU A 698 -20.06 18.00 5.57
N GLU A 699 -21.33 18.25 5.94
CA GLU A 699 -22.47 17.44 5.47
C GLU A 699 -22.65 17.55 3.94
N ALA A 700 -22.25 18.69 3.36
CA ALA A 700 -22.25 18.89 1.91
C ALA A 700 -21.22 18.01 1.18
N ARG A 701 -20.17 17.51 1.86
CA ARG A 701 -19.16 16.60 1.28
C ARG A 701 -19.65 15.15 1.18
N PHE A 702 -20.61 14.74 2.01
CA PHE A 702 -21.04 13.33 2.13
C PHE A 702 -22.48 13.07 1.73
N ARG A 703 -23.21 14.08 1.22
CA ARG A 703 -24.59 13.89 0.75
C ARG A 703 -24.58 12.94 -0.45
N ARG A 704 -24.92 11.67 -0.20
CA ARG A 704 -24.89 10.56 -1.16
C ARG A 704 -23.54 10.35 -1.85
N SER A 705 -22.42 10.51 -1.15
CA SER A 705 -21.09 10.19 -1.70
C SER A 705 -20.99 8.74 -2.20
N TRP A 706 -21.83 7.84 -1.68
CA TRP A 706 -21.97 6.47 -2.16
C TRP A 706 -22.59 6.34 -3.56
N GLU A 707 -23.18 7.37 -4.16
CA GLU A 707 -23.59 7.35 -5.57
C GLU A 707 -22.37 7.28 -6.51
N HIS A 708 -21.21 7.80 -6.09
CA HIS A 708 -19.95 7.62 -6.83
C HIS A 708 -19.29 6.28 -6.51
N GLU A 709 -19.28 5.92 -5.24
CA GLU A 709 -18.58 4.72 -4.80
C GLU A 709 -19.36 3.42 -5.08
N LEU A 710 -20.68 3.46 -5.13
CA LEU A 710 -21.57 2.30 -5.30
C LEU A 710 -22.65 2.54 -6.37
N GLY A 711 -22.53 3.58 -7.21
CA GLY A 711 -23.65 4.06 -8.03
C GLY A 711 -23.40 4.33 -9.50
N ASP A 712 -22.22 4.04 -10.05
CA ASP A 712 -21.92 4.25 -11.48
C ASP A 712 -23.00 3.68 -12.43
N TRP A 713 -23.68 2.59 -12.04
CA TRP A 713 -24.72 1.90 -12.84
C TRP A 713 -25.98 1.48 -12.06
N TRP A 714 -26.17 1.99 -10.84
CA TRP A 714 -27.42 1.76 -10.10
C TRP A 714 -28.52 2.65 -10.68
N ASP A 715 -29.73 2.12 -10.84
CA ASP A 715 -30.85 2.92 -11.35
C ASP A 715 -31.11 4.08 -10.39
N SER A 716 -31.24 5.29 -10.94
CA SER A 716 -31.46 6.48 -10.14
C SER A 716 -32.75 6.33 -9.36
N THR A 717 -32.61 6.15 -8.05
CA THR A 717 -33.77 6.12 -7.17
C THR A 717 -34.36 7.53 -7.16
N PRO A 718 -35.67 7.72 -7.41
CA PRO A 718 -36.28 9.04 -7.61
C PRO A 718 -36.48 9.78 -6.28
N LEU A 719 -35.39 9.97 -5.54
CA LEU A 719 -35.36 10.59 -4.22
C LEU A 719 -34.97 12.07 -4.36
N LEU A 720 -35.94 12.95 -4.14
CA LEU A 720 -35.72 14.39 -4.22
C LEU A 720 -35.00 14.93 -2.96
N PRO A 721 -34.18 15.99 -3.09
CA PRO A 721 -33.59 16.66 -1.93
C PRO A 721 -34.67 17.12 -0.95
N GLY A 722 -34.55 16.73 0.32
CA GLY A 722 -35.52 17.06 1.37
C GLY A 722 -36.57 15.98 1.64
N MET A 723 -36.55 14.88 0.87
CA MET A 723 -37.29 13.67 1.24
C MET A 723 -36.76 13.06 2.55
N CYS A 724 -37.56 12.17 3.15
CA CYS A 724 -37.24 11.53 4.42
C CYS A 724 -35.88 10.81 4.40
N ALA A 725 -35.07 10.98 5.45
CA ALA A 725 -33.74 10.37 5.56
C ALA A 725 -33.77 8.82 5.56
N TYR A 726 -34.89 8.21 5.95
CA TYR A 726 -35.06 6.76 5.85
C TYR A 726 -35.02 6.26 4.40
N TYR A 727 -35.38 7.09 3.40
CA TYR A 727 -35.22 6.73 2.00
C TYR A 727 -33.75 6.67 1.57
N ASP A 728 -32.95 7.67 1.96
CA ASP A 728 -31.51 7.67 1.67
C ASP A 728 -30.81 6.49 2.36
N ALA A 729 -31.22 6.17 3.60
CA ALA A 729 -30.74 4.99 4.32
C ALA A 729 -31.16 3.67 3.63
N ALA A 730 -32.40 3.57 3.16
CA ALA A 730 -32.89 2.39 2.44
C ALA A 730 -32.14 2.16 1.13
N ASP A 731 -31.91 3.20 0.33
CA ASP A 731 -31.15 3.09 -0.92
C ASP A 731 -29.72 2.58 -0.67
N LEU A 732 -29.01 3.16 0.31
CA LEU A 732 -27.67 2.72 0.67
C LEU A 732 -27.65 1.25 1.12
N LEU A 733 -28.58 0.84 1.98
CA LEU A 733 -28.69 -0.53 2.45
C LEU A 733 -28.99 -1.52 1.32
N LEU A 734 -29.80 -1.13 0.32
CA LEU A 734 -30.11 -1.98 -0.83
C LEU A 734 -28.89 -2.20 -1.74
N ARG A 735 -28.07 -1.17 -1.95
CA ARG A 735 -26.80 -1.29 -2.68
C ARG A 735 -25.82 -2.25 -1.99
N LEU A 736 -25.82 -2.25 -0.66
CA LEU A 736 -25.01 -3.16 0.18
C LEU A 736 -25.66 -4.54 0.42
N ARG A 737 -26.80 -4.84 -0.21
CA ARG A 737 -27.57 -6.08 -0.02
C ARG A 737 -28.05 -6.31 1.42
N ALA A 738 -28.22 -5.27 2.22
CA ALA A 738 -28.73 -5.31 3.59
C ALA A 738 -30.27 -5.21 3.63
N ILE A 739 -30.95 -6.12 2.92
CA ILE A 739 -32.39 -6.04 2.64
C ILE A 739 -33.25 -5.98 3.91
N PRO A 740 -33.01 -6.77 4.98
CA PRO A 740 -33.86 -6.74 6.17
C PRO A 740 -33.87 -5.38 6.89
N LEU A 741 -32.74 -4.68 6.94
CA LEU A 741 -32.68 -3.33 7.52
C LEU A 741 -33.35 -2.31 6.61
N ALA A 742 -33.22 -2.46 5.28
CA ALA A 742 -33.88 -1.59 4.32
C ALA A 742 -35.42 -1.66 4.44
N GLU A 743 -35.99 -2.86 4.64
CA GLU A 743 -37.44 -3.01 4.85
C GLU A 743 -37.93 -2.31 6.12
N VAL A 744 -37.13 -2.30 7.18
CA VAL A 744 -37.47 -1.58 8.40
C VAL A 744 -37.43 -0.08 8.16
N CYS A 745 -36.48 0.44 7.37
CA CYS A 745 -36.52 1.83 6.89
C CYS A 745 -37.84 2.11 6.16
N MET A 746 -38.27 1.22 5.25
CA MET A 746 -39.53 1.39 4.51
C MET A 746 -40.75 1.35 5.44
N ALA A 747 -40.77 0.47 6.44
CA ALA A 747 -41.84 0.42 7.44
C ALA A 747 -41.93 1.73 8.25
N ARG A 748 -40.77 2.33 8.59
CA ARG A 748 -40.73 3.64 9.27
C ARG A 748 -41.24 4.76 8.36
N VAL A 749 -40.84 4.76 7.10
CA VAL A 749 -41.38 5.69 6.09
C VAL A 749 -42.90 5.60 6.03
N LEU A 750 -43.45 4.39 5.92
CA LEU A 750 -44.89 4.16 5.87
C LEU A 750 -45.60 4.69 7.12
N SER A 751 -45.00 4.50 8.30
CA SER A 751 -45.59 4.99 9.55
C SER A 751 -45.61 6.52 9.69
N VAL A 752 -44.62 7.22 9.11
CA VAL A 752 -44.46 8.68 9.29
C VAL A 752 -45.12 9.48 8.16
N TYR A 753 -44.99 9.02 6.91
CA TYR A 753 -45.42 9.76 5.72
C TYR A 753 -46.53 9.04 4.93
N GLY A 754 -46.91 7.83 5.34
CA GLY A 754 -47.86 7.01 4.60
C GLY A 754 -47.29 6.43 3.31
N GLU A 755 -48.18 5.96 2.46
CA GLU A 755 -47.82 5.37 1.18
C GLU A 755 -47.46 6.44 0.15
N THR A 756 -46.36 6.23 -0.58
CA THR A 756 -45.93 7.12 -1.67
C THR A 756 -45.37 6.29 -2.82
N ALA A 757 -45.23 6.89 -4.01
CA ALA A 757 -44.66 6.19 -5.15
C ALA A 757 -43.18 5.75 -4.94
N PRO A 758 -42.28 6.55 -4.34
CA PRO A 758 -40.93 6.10 -3.96
C PRO A 758 -40.94 4.94 -2.96
N TYR A 759 -41.91 4.91 -2.04
CA TYR A 759 -42.09 3.79 -1.12
C TYR A 759 -42.33 2.48 -1.87
N TYR A 760 -43.27 2.49 -2.82
CA TYR A 760 -43.57 1.31 -3.63
C TYR A 760 -42.42 0.88 -4.54
N HIS A 761 -41.65 1.84 -5.05
CA HIS A 761 -40.45 1.54 -5.84
C HIS A 761 -39.40 0.79 -5.00
N LEU A 762 -39.07 1.30 -3.81
CA LEU A 762 -38.03 0.71 -2.97
C LEU A 762 -38.45 -0.63 -2.36
N ILE A 763 -39.73 -0.82 -2.01
CA ILE A 763 -40.21 -2.12 -1.51
C ILE A 763 -40.27 -3.16 -2.63
N ALA A 764 -40.69 -2.78 -3.84
CA ALA A 764 -40.62 -3.65 -5.01
C ALA A 764 -39.16 -4.00 -5.35
N LEU A 765 -38.25 -3.05 -5.19
CA LEU A 765 -36.81 -3.27 -5.34
C LEU A 765 -36.29 -4.25 -4.27
N CYS A 766 -36.70 -4.14 -3.01
CA CYS A 766 -36.38 -5.14 -1.97
C CYS A 766 -36.79 -6.56 -2.40
N CYS A 767 -38.04 -6.71 -2.87
CA CYS A 767 -38.58 -7.98 -3.33
C CYS A 767 -37.81 -8.52 -4.55
N ARG A 768 -37.49 -7.64 -5.52
CA ARG A 768 -36.70 -7.98 -6.71
C ARG A 768 -35.31 -8.49 -6.33
N LEU A 769 -34.63 -7.83 -5.39
CA LEU A 769 -33.28 -8.23 -4.96
C LEU A 769 -33.25 -9.54 -4.18
N ARG A 770 -34.38 -9.95 -3.56
CA ARG A 770 -34.55 -11.29 -3.00
C ARG A 770 -34.84 -12.37 -4.03
N GLY A 771 -35.10 -11.99 -5.29
CA GLY A 771 -35.59 -12.89 -6.33
C GLY A 771 -37.10 -13.16 -6.27
N ASN A 772 -37.87 -12.48 -5.41
CA ASN A 772 -39.32 -12.63 -5.33
C ASN A 772 -40.04 -11.66 -6.29
N PHE A 773 -39.96 -11.96 -7.59
CA PHE A 773 -40.52 -11.08 -8.63
C PHE A 773 -42.06 -10.96 -8.60
N LYS A 774 -42.76 -12.00 -8.12
CA LYS A 774 -44.23 -12.00 -8.05
C LYS A 774 -44.76 -10.99 -7.03
N GLU A 775 -44.12 -10.94 -5.86
CA GLU A 775 -44.45 -9.99 -4.79
C GLU A 775 -44.08 -8.56 -5.20
N ALA A 776 -42.94 -8.38 -5.88
CA ALA A 776 -42.57 -7.09 -6.46
C ALA A 776 -43.66 -6.55 -7.40
N ILE A 777 -44.17 -7.40 -8.31
CA ILE A 777 -45.26 -7.02 -9.24
C ILE A 777 -46.56 -6.71 -8.49
N CYS A 778 -46.87 -7.43 -7.40
CA CYS A 778 -48.04 -7.15 -6.57
C CYS A 778 -47.98 -5.72 -5.99
N HIS A 779 -46.84 -5.34 -5.39
CA HIS A 779 -46.64 -3.99 -4.89
C HIS A 779 -46.70 -2.93 -5.98
N LEU A 780 -46.15 -3.21 -7.17
CA LEU A 780 -46.21 -2.29 -8.30
C LEU A 780 -47.64 -2.10 -8.83
N ASN A 781 -48.45 -3.17 -8.89
CA ASN A 781 -49.85 -3.09 -9.30
C ASN A 781 -50.68 -2.24 -8.33
N ILE A 782 -50.44 -2.38 -7.03
CA ILE A 782 -51.06 -1.50 -6.02
C ILE A 782 -50.62 -0.05 -6.26
N ALA A 783 -49.35 0.19 -6.51
CA ALA A 783 -48.83 1.52 -6.80
C ALA A 783 -49.49 2.14 -8.04
N PHE A 784 -49.66 1.39 -9.13
CA PHE A 784 -50.35 1.86 -10.34
C PHE A 784 -51.81 2.21 -10.07
N SER A 785 -52.50 1.42 -9.25
CA SER A 785 -53.90 1.71 -8.89
C SER A 785 -54.06 3.01 -8.11
N LYS A 786 -53.04 3.43 -7.34
CA LYS A 786 -53.10 4.61 -6.46
C LYS A 786 -52.48 5.87 -7.07
N PHE A 787 -51.35 5.74 -7.76
CA PHE A 787 -50.55 6.87 -8.25
C PHE A 787 -50.50 6.99 -9.77
N GLY A 788 -51.16 6.08 -10.48
CA GLY A 788 -51.14 6.03 -11.95
C GLY A 788 -49.85 5.45 -12.52
N GLU A 789 -49.71 5.55 -13.84
CA GLU A 789 -48.58 4.99 -14.58
C GLU A 789 -47.35 5.88 -14.46
N ILE A 790 -46.45 5.55 -13.55
CA ILE A 790 -45.19 6.27 -13.34
C ILE A 790 -44.04 5.51 -14.02
N ASN A 791 -43.22 6.23 -14.80
CA ASN A 791 -42.17 5.63 -15.66
C ASN A 791 -41.22 4.69 -14.91
N TYR A 792 -40.66 5.09 -13.76
CA TYR A 792 -39.70 4.26 -13.02
C TYR A 792 -40.33 3.04 -12.33
N LEU A 793 -41.65 3.06 -12.10
CA LEU A 793 -42.38 1.88 -11.61
C LEU A 793 -42.67 0.92 -12.75
N ARG A 794 -43.05 1.44 -13.93
CA ARG A 794 -43.27 0.65 -15.15
C ARG A 794 -41.98 -0.01 -15.65
N THR A 795 -40.83 0.67 -15.55
CA THR A 795 -39.53 0.07 -15.87
C THR A 795 -39.25 -1.11 -14.94
N LEU A 796 -39.41 -0.93 -13.62
CA LEU A 796 -39.17 -1.99 -12.65
C LEU A 796 -40.13 -3.19 -12.83
N GLU A 797 -41.39 -2.93 -13.19
CA GLU A 797 -42.36 -3.97 -13.55
C GLU A 797 -41.91 -4.74 -14.78
N ALA A 798 -41.50 -4.04 -15.84
CA ALA A 798 -41.03 -4.64 -17.07
C ALA A 798 -39.82 -5.55 -16.82
N GLU A 799 -38.88 -5.13 -15.97
CA GLU A 799 -37.76 -5.97 -15.55
C GLU A 799 -38.22 -7.24 -14.84
N CYS A 800 -39.15 -7.12 -13.89
CA CYS A 800 -39.67 -8.27 -13.15
C CYS A 800 -40.45 -9.23 -14.06
N GLN A 801 -41.25 -8.71 -15.00
CA GLN A 801 -41.98 -9.52 -15.99
C GLN A 801 -41.04 -10.24 -16.95
N HIS A 802 -39.98 -9.55 -17.41
CA HIS A 802 -38.95 -10.15 -18.26
C HIS A 802 -38.25 -11.32 -17.53
N ARG A 803 -37.92 -11.16 -16.24
CA ARG A 803 -37.31 -12.21 -15.41
C ARG A 803 -38.25 -13.40 -15.15
N LEU A 804 -39.55 -13.17 -15.12
CA LEU A 804 -40.56 -14.25 -15.05
C LEU A 804 -40.80 -14.95 -16.40
N GLY A 805 -40.14 -14.52 -17.49
CA GLY A 805 -40.34 -15.06 -18.84
C GLY A 805 -41.57 -14.52 -19.57
N ASN A 806 -42.30 -13.55 -18.99
CA ASN A 806 -43.49 -12.95 -19.59
C ASN A 806 -43.09 -11.81 -20.55
N ILE A 807 -42.42 -12.15 -21.65
CA ILE A 807 -41.82 -11.17 -22.57
C ILE A 807 -42.86 -10.19 -23.13
N ASN A 808 -44.05 -10.65 -23.53
CA ASN A 808 -45.10 -9.78 -24.09
C ASN A 808 -45.56 -8.70 -23.09
N LYS A 809 -45.73 -9.06 -21.81
CA LYS A 809 -46.10 -8.09 -20.77
C LYS A 809 -44.96 -7.13 -20.46
N ALA A 810 -43.72 -7.60 -20.52
CA ALA A 810 -42.56 -6.74 -20.37
C ALA A 810 -42.48 -5.69 -21.51
N ILE A 811 -42.76 -6.09 -22.75
CA ILE A 811 -42.83 -5.18 -23.90
C ILE A 811 -43.90 -4.11 -23.69
N GLU A 812 -45.11 -4.51 -23.28
CA GLU A 812 -46.19 -3.56 -22.98
C GLU A 812 -45.81 -2.58 -21.86
N SER A 813 -45.19 -3.06 -20.78
CA SER A 813 -44.75 -2.22 -19.68
C SER A 813 -43.62 -1.25 -20.09
N PHE A 814 -42.67 -1.68 -20.92
CA PHE A 814 -41.63 -0.80 -21.47
C PHE A 814 -42.22 0.26 -22.41
N ALA A 815 -43.19 -0.10 -23.25
CA ALA A 815 -43.89 0.83 -24.11
C ALA A 815 -44.65 1.90 -23.30
N LYS A 816 -45.32 1.49 -22.22
CA LYS A 816 -46.00 2.40 -21.29
C LYS A 816 -45.05 3.30 -20.51
N ALA A 817 -43.83 2.84 -20.21
CA ALA A 817 -42.83 3.67 -19.54
C ALA A 817 -42.31 4.82 -20.42
N GLY A 818 -42.32 4.65 -21.75
CA GLY A 818 -41.89 5.64 -22.75
C GLY A 818 -40.39 5.91 -22.78
N CYS A 819 -39.82 6.37 -21.66
CA CYS A 819 -38.41 6.67 -21.47
C CYS A 819 -37.86 5.91 -20.26
N CYS A 820 -36.88 5.04 -20.50
CA CYS A 820 -36.13 4.36 -19.45
C CYS A 820 -34.95 5.24 -19.00
N ASN A 821 -34.81 5.47 -17.68
CA ASN A 821 -33.67 6.23 -17.14
C ASN A 821 -32.48 5.32 -16.77
N GLY A 822 -32.74 4.05 -16.48
CA GLY A 822 -31.73 3.06 -16.08
C GLY A 822 -31.02 2.44 -17.27
N SER A 823 -29.68 2.38 -17.24
CA SER A 823 -28.88 1.78 -18.32
C SER A 823 -29.23 0.30 -18.56
N PHE A 824 -29.51 -0.44 -17.49
CA PHE A 824 -29.97 -1.82 -17.57
C PHE A 824 -31.35 -1.93 -18.24
N SER A 825 -32.31 -1.12 -17.78
CA SER A 825 -33.67 -1.10 -18.34
C SER A 825 -33.67 -0.65 -19.81
N ILE A 826 -32.81 0.30 -20.19
CA ILE A 826 -32.60 0.72 -21.58
C ILE A 826 -32.13 -0.47 -22.41
N LEU A 827 -31.07 -1.17 -21.98
CA LEU A 827 -30.56 -2.33 -22.73
C LEU A 827 -31.59 -3.45 -22.89
N MET A 828 -32.42 -3.71 -21.87
CA MET A 828 -33.50 -4.69 -21.98
C MET A 828 -34.65 -4.21 -22.89
N SER A 829 -34.97 -2.91 -22.86
CA SER A 829 -35.99 -2.32 -23.73
C SER A 829 -35.62 -2.39 -25.21
N LEU A 830 -34.33 -2.46 -25.56
CA LEU A 830 -33.88 -2.57 -26.96
C LEU A 830 -34.22 -3.91 -27.61
N ALA A 831 -34.36 -4.98 -26.82
CA ALA A 831 -34.89 -6.25 -27.32
C ALA A 831 -36.41 -6.17 -27.61
N CYS A 832 -37.07 -5.13 -27.10
CA CYS A 832 -38.51 -4.97 -27.06
C CYS A 832 -39.03 -3.83 -27.97
N GLY A 833 -38.17 -2.93 -28.45
CA GLY A 833 -38.55 -1.71 -29.19
C GLY A 833 -38.31 -1.74 -30.71
N ASP A 834 -38.87 -0.76 -31.42
CA ASP A 834 -38.66 -0.58 -32.86
C ASP A 834 -37.18 -0.42 -33.22
N ASN A 835 -36.68 -1.29 -34.10
CA ASN A 835 -35.29 -1.28 -34.59
C ASN A 835 -34.82 0.09 -35.11
N GLN A 836 -35.74 0.95 -35.57
CA GLN A 836 -35.42 2.28 -36.09
C GLN A 836 -34.94 3.27 -35.02
N ARG A 837 -35.40 3.14 -33.76
CA ARG A 837 -34.99 4.02 -32.64
C ARG A 837 -33.89 3.41 -31.77
N ALA A 838 -33.58 2.11 -31.95
CA ALA A 838 -32.58 1.41 -31.15
C ALA A 838 -31.20 2.08 -31.20
N ARG A 839 -30.76 2.50 -32.40
CA ARG A 839 -29.45 3.14 -32.59
C ARG A 839 -29.33 4.48 -31.89
N THR A 840 -30.35 5.34 -31.97
CA THR A 840 -30.31 6.67 -31.32
C THR A 840 -30.28 6.53 -29.80
N ILE A 841 -31.07 5.60 -29.26
CA ILE A 841 -31.08 5.26 -27.83
C ILE A 841 -29.71 4.70 -27.39
N LEU A 842 -29.08 3.82 -28.18
CA LEU A 842 -27.77 3.25 -27.87
C LEU A 842 -26.63 4.28 -27.92
N VAL A 843 -26.64 5.18 -28.91
CA VAL A 843 -25.64 6.26 -29.00
C VAL A 843 -25.75 7.20 -27.80
N ASP A 844 -26.97 7.54 -27.42
CA ASP A 844 -27.22 8.35 -26.24
C ASP A 844 -26.84 7.64 -24.94
N LEU A 845 -27.17 6.35 -24.80
CA LEU A 845 -26.74 5.52 -23.67
C LEU A 845 -25.22 5.51 -23.52
N VAL A 846 -24.49 5.28 -24.60
CA VAL A 846 -23.03 5.26 -24.61
C VAL A 846 -22.42 6.62 -24.25
N ARG A 847 -23.06 7.73 -24.64
CA ARG A 847 -22.64 9.09 -24.26
C ARG A 847 -22.87 9.37 -22.78
N ARG A 848 -24.00 8.91 -22.23
CA ARG A 848 -24.34 9.10 -20.81
C ARG A 848 -23.49 8.23 -19.90
N GLN A 849 -23.33 6.95 -20.25
CA GLN A 849 -22.65 5.96 -19.42
C GLN A 849 -21.88 4.94 -20.28
N THR A 850 -20.56 5.13 -20.37
CA THR A 850 -19.67 4.24 -21.11
C THR A 850 -19.55 2.87 -20.43
N SER A 851 -20.02 1.81 -21.10
CA SER A 851 -19.96 0.42 -20.62
C SER A 851 -19.65 -0.55 -21.76
N ALA A 852 -19.00 -1.67 -21.43
CA ALA A 852 -18.73 -2.71 -22.42
C ALA A 852 -20.02 -3.29 -23.03
N TYR A 853 -21.08 -3.47 -22.24
CA TYR A 853 -22.37 -3.97 -22.70
C TYR A 853 -23.07 -3.00 -23.67
N ALA A 854 -23.09 -1.69 -23.38
CA ALA A 854 -23.69 -0.70 -24.28
C ALA A 854 -22.91 -0.56 -25.59
N TRP A 855 -21.57 -0.54 -25.52
CA TRP A 855 -20.73 -0.53 -26.72
C TRP A 855 -20.88 -1.81 -27.56
N THR A 856 -21.03 -2.97 -26.90
CA THR A 856 -21.27 -4.25 -27.59
C THR A 856 -22.66 -4.27 -28.25
N ALA A 857 -23.69 -3.77 -27.59
CA ALA A 857 -25.03 -3.66 -28.15
C ALA A 857 -25.09 -2.69 -29.35
N LEU A 858 -24.35 -1.57 -29.28
CA LEU A 858 -24.19 -0.64 -30.40
C LEU A 858 -23.44 -1.30 -31.57
N ALA A 859 -22.36 -2.04 -31.29
CA ALA A 859 -21.64 -2.80 -32.30
C ALA A 859 -22.54 -3.84 -32.99
N GLU A 860 -23.39 -4.53 -32.23
CA GLU A 860 -24.35 -5.51 -32.74
C GLU A 860 -25.44 -4.86 -33.60
N ASP A 861 -25.95 -3.68 -33.22
CA ASP A 861 -26.89 -2.91 -34.06
C ASP A 861 -26.28 -2.51 -35.40
N TRP A 862 -25.03 -2.05 -35.41
CA TRP A 862 -24.31 -1.76 -36.66
C TRP A 862 -24.14 -3.03 -37.52
N MET A 863 -23.90 -4.19 -36.91
CA MET A 863 -23.84 -5.47 -37.60
C MET A 863 -25.21 -5.93 -38.14
N LYS A 864 -26.32 -5.59 -37.48
CA LYS A 864 -27.68 -5.86 -38.02
C LYS A 864 -27.94 -5.11 -39.34
N GLY A 865 -27.31 -3.95 -39.55
CA GLY A 865 -27.33 -3.24 -40.82
C GLY A 865 -26.61 -3.96 -41.98
N LEU A 866 -25.90 -5.06 -41.69
CA LEU A 866 -25.22 -5.92 -42.66
C LEU A 866 -25.97 -7.24 -42.93
N VAL A 867 -27.18 -7.40 -42.39
CA VAL A 867 -28.02 -8.59 -42.56
C VAL A 867 -28.47 -8.70 -44.02
N GLY A 868 -28.20 -9.84 -44.66
CA GLY A 868 -28.47 -10.12 -46.08
C GLY A 868 -27.22 -10.23 -46.97
N ILE A 869 -26.04 -9.88 -46.44
CA ILE A 869 -24.75 -10.00 -47.13
C ILE A 869 -24.12 -11.35 -46.77
N SER A 870 -23.54 -12.06 -47.74
CA SER A 870 -22.86 -13.33 -47.48
C SER A 870 -21.65 -13.10 -46.55
N GLU A 871 -21.32 -14.06 -45.69
CA GLU A 871 -20.14 -13.95 -44.82
C GLU A 871 -18.84 -13.71 -45.60
N LYS A 872 -18.76 -14.10 -46.88
CA LYS A 872 -17.63 -13.81 -47.76
C LYS A 872 -17.57 -12.32 -48.14
N ASP A 873 -18.71 -11.72 -48.50
CA ASP A 873 -18.77 -10.32 -48.91
C ASP A 873 -18.55 -9.34 -47.74
N ILE A 874 -18.93 -9.72 -46.50
CA ILE A 874 -18.59 -8.96 -45.29
C ILE A 874 -17.07 -8.91 -45.07
N LYS A 875 -16.33 -9.94 -45.49
CA LYS A 875 -14.88 -10.08 -45.29
C LYS A 875 -14.11 -9.32 -46.37
N ASP A 876 -14.47 -9.47 -47.64
CA ASP A 876 -13.69 -8.95 -48.76
C ASP A 876 -13.95 -7.48 -49.11
N SER A 877 -15.00 -6.83 -48.57
CA SER A 877 -15.33 -5.39 -48.74
C SER A 877 -15.54 -4.89 -50.18
N ILE A 878 -15.22 -5.69 -51.20
CA ILE A 878 -15.26 -5.34 -52.64
C ILE A 878 -16.70 -5.14 -53.13
N ASN A 879 -17.68 -5.84 -52.54
CA ASN A 879 -19.09 -5.80 -52.94
C ASN A 879 -19.98 -4.99 -51.99
N MET A 880 -19.39 -4.22 -51.06
CA MET A 880 -20.16 -3.47 -50.05
C MET A 880 -20.45 -2.04 -50.53
N THR A 881 -21.70 -1.59 -50.33
CA THR A 881 -22.07 -0.18 -50.52
C THR A 881 -21.35 0.71 -49.49
N MET A 882 -21.19 2.00 -49.80
CA MET A 882 -20.55 2.97 -48.90
C MET A 882 -21.19 2.97 -47.50
N GLN A 883 -22.52 2.87 -47.42
CA GLN A 883 -23.25 2.78 -46.14
C GLN A 883 -22.92 1.52 -45.34
N GLN A 884 -22.73 0.38 -46.02
CA GLN A 884 -22.34 -0.88 -45.39
C GLN A 884 -20.88 -0.87 -44.91
N LEU A 885 -19.98 -0.23 -45.66
CA LEU A 885 -18.59 -0.01 -45.23
C LEU A 885 -18.51 0.89 -43.99
N THR A 886 -19.31 1.97 -43.94
CA THR A 886 -19.41 2.82 -42.75
C THR A 886 -19.96 2.03 -41.56
N ALA A 887 -21.03 1.23 -41.76
CA ALA A 887 -21.58 0.38 -40.70
C ALA A 887 -20.55 -0.63 -40.16
N LYS A 888 -19.78 -1.28 -41.04
CA LYS A 888 -18.69 -2.19 -40.66
C LYS A 888 -17.61 -1.47 -39.84
N SER A 889 -17.17 -0.29 -40.27
CA SER A 889 -16.17 0.52 -39.55
C SER A 889 -16.68 0.95 -38.16
N CYS A 890 -17.93 1.43 -38.08
CA CYS A 890 -18.57 1.81 -36.82
C CYS A 890 -18.77 0.62 -35.87
N ALA A 891 -19.08 -0.58 -36.39
CA ALA A 891 -19.16 -1.80 -35.60
C ALA A 891 -17.81 -2.19 -35.00
N ILE A 892 -16.73 -2.15 -35.80
CA ILE A 892 -15.37 -2.42 -35.33
C ILE A 892 -14.96 -1.41 -34.25
N ALA A 893 -15.15 -0.11 -34.51
CA ALA A 893 -14.81 0.94 -33.56
C ALA A 893 -15.55 0.76 -32.24
N SER A 894 -16.86 0.46 -32.29
CA SER A 894 -17.69 0.21 -31.11
C SER A 894 -17.22 -1.03 -30.33
N ALA A 895 -16.89 -2.13 -31.02
CA ALA A 895 -16.38 -3.34 -30.38
C ALA A 895 -14.99 -3.13 -29.74
N ILE A 896 -14.10 -2.35 -30.36
CA ILE A 896 -12.81 -1.98 -29.76
C ILE A 896 -13.02 -1.13 -28.51
N GLN A 897 -13.95 -0.18 -28.53
CA GLN A 897 -14.28 0.61 -27.33
C GLN A 897 -14.86 -0.26 -26.22
N ALA A 898 -15.68 -1.27 -26.54
CA ALA A 898 -16.14 -2.26 -25.57
C ALA A 898 -14.96 -2.99 -24.90
N LEU A 899 -13.98 -3.44 -25.69
CA LEU A 899 -12.80 -4.17 -25.19
C LEU A 899 -11.80 -3.32 -24.40
N LYS A 900 -11.78 -2.00 -24.63
CA LYS A 900 -11.03 -1.07 -23.78
C LYS A 900 -11.61 -0.98 -22.37
N VAL A 901 -12.94 -1.10 -22.26
CA VAL A 901 -13.65 -1.08 -20.97
C VAL A 901 -13.59 -2.45 -20.29
N ASP A 902 -13.85 -3.52 -21.04
CA ASP A 902 -13.75 -4.90 -20.55
C ASP A 902 -13.10 -5.82 -21.59
N ARG A 903 -11.85 -6.22 -21.35
CA ARG A 903 -11.10 -7.13 -22.23
C ARG A 903 -11.71 -8.52 -22.34
N ARG A 904 -12.55 -8.93 -21.39
CA ARG A 904 -13.19 -10.25 -21.36
C ARG A 904 -14.61 -10.24 -21.94
N ALA A 905 -15.05 -9.12 -22.53
CA ALA A 905 -16.33 -9.05 -23.24
C ALA A 905 -16.32 -9.97 -24.49
N GLY A 906 -16.64 -11.26 -24.29
CA GLY A 906 -16.55 -12.29 -25.33
C GLY A 906 -17.40 -12.00 -26.56
N LYS A 907 -18.54 -11.34 -26.38
CA LYS A 907 -19.42 -10.94 -27.49
C LYS A 907 -18.79 -9.83 -28.37
N ALA A 908 -18.01 -8.91 -27.80
CA ALA A 908 -17.25 -7.93 -28.57
C ALA A 908 -16.12 -8.59 -29.37
N TRP A 909 -15.41 -9.55 -28.77
CA TRP A 909 -14.45 -10.40 -29.49
C TRP A 909 -15.09 -11.20 -30.61
N ALA A 910 -16.29 -11.74 -30.39
CA ALA A 910 -17.03 -12.47 -31.43
C ALA A 910 -17.41 -11.55 -32.61
N ILE A 911 -17.81 -10.30 -32.35
CA ILE A 911 -18.10 -9.32 -33.40
C ILE A 911 -16.83 -9.00 -34.21
N LEU A 912 -15.69 -8.74 -33.55
CA LEU A 912 -14.42 -8.52 -34.25
C LEU A 912 -14.00 -9.77 -35.04
N GLY A 913 -14.14 -10.96 -34.45
CA GLY A 913 -13.82 -12.23 -35.09
C GLY A 913 -14.65 -12.53 -36.34
N ARG A 914 -15.87 -12.01 -36.45
CA ARG A 914 -16.69 -12.07 -37.67
C ARG A 914 -16.17 -11.16 -38.79
N VAL A 915 -15.44 -10.12 -38.44
CA VAL A 915 -14.96 -9.07 -39.35
C VAL A 915 -13.51 -9.29 -39.83
N VAL A 916 -12.73 -10.11 -39.11
CA VAL A 916 -11.34 -10.44 -39.44
C VAL A 916 -11.25 -11.50 -40.55
N ASN A 917 -10.29 -11.33 -41.46
CA ASN A 917 -10.04 -12.29 -42.54
C ASN A 917 -9.60 -13.67 -42.01
N PRO A 918 -10.08 -14.79 -42.61
CA PRO A 918 -9.76 -16.14 -42.15
C PRO A 918 -8.26 -16.45 -42.11
N SER A 919 -7.47 -15.85 -43.01
CA SER A 919 -6.00 -15.98 -43.06
C SER A 919 -5.33 -15.38 -41.83
N ALA A 920 -5.70 -14.15 -41.45
CA ALA A 920 -5.18 -13.49 -40.25
C ALA A 920 -5.60 -14.23 -38.96
N ARG A 921 -6.83 -14.77 -38.94
CA ARG A 921 -7.32 -15.57 -37.81
C ARG A 921 -6.55 -16.89 -37.65
N ARG A 922 -6.25 -17.58 -38.76
CA ARG A 922 -5.41 -18.79 -38.74
C ARG A 922 -4.01 -18.50 -38.22
N LEU A 923 -3.42 -17.38 -38.64
CA LEU A 923 -2.08 -16.96 -38.23
C LEU A 923 -2.02 -16.65 -36.72
N TYR A 924 -3.06 -16.04 -36.18
CA TYR A 924 -3.18 -15.80 -34.74
C TYR A 924 -3.40 -17.10 -33.94
N CYS A 925 -4.24 -18.03 -34.42
CA CYS A 925 -4.40 -19.35 -33.80
C CYS A 925 -3.08 -20.15 -33.80
N LEU A 926 -2.30 -20.06 -34.88
CA LEU A 926 -0.96 -20.65 -34.99
C LEU A 926 0.00 -20.07 -33.94
N GLN A 927 0.01 -18.74 -33.79
CA GLN A 927 0.83 -18.08 -32.76
C GLN A 927 0.43 -18.49 -31.33
N MET A 928 -0.87 -18.64 -31.05
CA MET A 928 -1.33 -19.14 -29.76
C MET A 928 -0.94 -20.61 -29.53
N ALA A 929 -1.05 -21.47 -30.53
CA ALA A 929 -0.62 -22.86 -30.44
C ALA A 929 0.88 -22.95 -30.10
N ASN A 930 1.70 -22.17 -30.81
CA ASN A 930 3.14 -22.08 -30.57
C ASN A 930 3.45 -21.56 -29.14
N MET A 931 2.72 -20.55 -28.66
CA MET A 931 2.87 -20.05 -27.28
C MET A 931 2.47 -21.06 -26.20
N CYS A 932 1.58 -21.99 -26.53
CA CYS A 932 1.19 -23.10 -25.66
C CYS A 932 2.12 -24.32 -25.79
N GLY A 933 3.26 -24.19 -26.47
CA GLY A 933 4.27 -25.25 -26.63
C GLY A 933 4.00 -26.23 -27.77
N TRP A 934 3.05 -25.93 -28.65
CA TRP A 934 2.77 -26.76 -29.84
C TRP A 934 3.41 -26.13 -31.06
N GLU A 935 4.54 -26.68 -31.52
CA GLU A 935 5.17 -26.27 -32.78
C GLU A 935 4.40 -26.87 -33.96
N VAL A 936 3.55 -26.07 -34.60
CA VAL A 936 2.92 -26.45 -35.88
C VAL A 936 3.81 -25.95 -37.01
N SER A 937 4.32 -26.87 -37.82
CA SER A 937 5.23 -26.52 -38.93
C SER A 937 4.46 -25.96 -40.13
N ASP A 938 5.07 -25.05 -40.89
CA ASP A 938 4.44 -24.46 -42.09
C ASP A 938 3.97 -25.51 -43.12
N LYS A 939 4.58 -26.71 -43.12
CA LYS A 939 4.20 -27.85 -43.98
C LYS A 939 2.88 -28.53 -43.57
N GLU A 940 2.51 -28.47 -42.29
CA GLU A 940 1.25 -29.01 -41.77
C GLU A 940 0.08 -28.02 -42.01
N VAL A 941 0.39 -26.74 -42.14
CA VAL A 941 -0.58 -25.68 -42.46
C VAL A 941 -1.05 -25.77 -43.92
N ASP A 942 -0.15 -26.09 -44.84
CA ASP A 942 -0.47 -26.24 -46.27
C ASP A 942 -1.32 -27.48 -46.57
N THR A 943 -1.17 -28.54 -45.77
CA THR A 943 -1.97 -29.78 -45.89
C THR A 943 -3.37 -29.66 -45.26
N ALA A 944 -3.60 -28.69 -44.37
CA ALA A 944 -4.90 -28.43 -43.72
C ALA A 944 -5.87 -27.58 -44.58
N THR A 945 -5.54 -27.32 -45.84
CA THR A 945 -6.33 -26.49 -46.78
C THR A 945 -7.57 -27.17 -47.39
N LEU A 946 -8.19 -28.12 -46.68
CA LEU A 946 -9.51 -28.64 -47.05
C LEU A 946 -10.62 -27.95 -46.23
N PRO A 947 -11.68 -27.44 -46.88
CA PRO A 947 -12.82 -26.83 -46.19
C PRO A 947 -13.69 -27.95 -45.59
N SER A 948 -13.24 -28.55 -44.49
CA SER A 948 -14.13 -29.40 -43.72
C SER A 948 -15.07 -28.50 -42.90
N LYS A 949 -16.38 -28.74 -43.03
CA LYS A 949 -17.40 -28.23 -42.10
C LYS A 949 -17.15 -28.68 -40.63
N TYR A 950 -16.06 -29.43 -40.41
CA TYR A 950 -15.59 -29.98 -39.15
C TYR A 950 -14.28 -29.33 -38.65
N SER A 951 -13.80 -28.25 -39.28
CA SER A 951 -12.63 -27.53 -38.77
C SER A 951 -12.98 -26.87 -37.41
N LEU A 952 -12.22 -27.24 -36.39
CA LEU A 952 -12.44 -27.03 -34.94
C LEU A 952 -12.65 -25.57 -34.48
N CYS A 953 -12.52 -24.57 -35.36
CA CYS A 953 -12.68 -23.15 -35.04
C CYS A 953 -13.90 -22.49 -35.70
N PHE A 954 -14.73 -23.27 -36.44
CA PHE A 954 -15.85 -22.73 -37.20
C PHE A 954 -17.02 -22.26 -36.29
N GLY A 955 -17.17 -22.84 -35.10
CA GLY A 955 -18.22 -22.50 -34.14
C GLY A 955 -17.74 -21.68 -32.94
N VAL A 956 -17.20 -20.48 -33.13
CA VAL A 956 -16.90 -19.57 -32.00
C VAL A 956 -18.18 -18.84 -31.58
N ALA A 957 -19.02 -19.57 -30.85
CA ALA A 957 -20.11 -19.03 -30.05
C ALA A 957 -20.14 -19.61 -28.63
N THR A 958 -19.30 -20.61 -28.31
CA THR A 958 -19.10 -21.12 -26.95
C THR A 958 -17.79 -20.58 -26.38
N ALA A 959 -17.81 -20.18 -25.10
CA ALA A 959 -16.59 -19.82 -24.40
C ALA A 959 -15.64 -21.04 -24.37
N LEU A 960 -14.34 -20.82 -24.55
CA LEU A 960 -13.31 -21.88 -24.61
C LEU A 960 -13.35 -22.88 -23.45
N ARG A 961 -13.96 -22.52 -22.30
CA ARG A 961 -14.14 -23.39 -21.13
C ARG A 961 -15.24 -24.44 -21.26
N GLU A 962 -16.13 -24.34 -22.26
CA GLU A 962 -17.28 -25.23 -22.44
C GLU A 962 -17.07 -26.25 -23.58
N CYS A 963 -15.87 -26.31 -24.17
CA CYS A 963 -15.54 -27.28 -25.21
C CYS A 963 -15.40 -28.70 -24.61
N ARG A 964 -16.33 -29.59 -24.96
CA ARG A 964 -16.31 -31.03 -24.62
C ARG A 964 -15.99 -31.88 -25.84
N CYS A 965 -14.89 -31.60 -26.55
CA CYS A 965 -14.40 -32.52 -27.58
C CYS A 965 -13.44 -33.54 -26.96
N ASP A 966 -13.31 -34.71 -27.59
CA ASP A 966 -12.43 -35.81 -27.12
C ASP A 966 -10.98 -35.35 -26.82
N MET A 967 -10.49 -34.32 -27.52
CA MET A 967 -9.18 -33.72 -27.22
C MET A 967 -9.15 -32.91 -25.91
N CYS A 968 -10.22 -32.23 -25.54
CA CYS A 968 -10.32 -31.46 -24.28
C CYS A 968 -10.74 -32.33 -23.08
N GLU A 969 -11.40 -33.47 -23.30
CA GLU A 969 -11.66 -34.44 -22.24
C GLU A 969 -10.38 -35.23 -21.87
N ASN A 970 -9.49 -35.48 -22.84
CA ASN A 970 -8.21 -36.15 -22.59
C ASN A 970 -7.12 -35.24 -21.96
N THR A 971 -7.36 -33.94 -21.81
CA THR A 971 -6.45 -32.99 -21.11
C THR A 971 -6.85 -32.72 -19.66
N ARG A 972 -7.85 -33.43 -19.13
CA ARG A 972 -8.12 -33.51 -17.68
C ARG A 972 -7.44 -34.76 -17.09
N VAL A 973 -6.11 -34.74 -17.01
CA VAL A 973 -5.32 -35.57 -16.08
C VAL A 973 -4.31 -34.67 -15.39
#